data_AF-A0A9B0U825-F1
#
_entry.id   AF-A0A9B0U825-F1
#
_cell.length_a   1.000
_cell.length_b   1.000
_cell.length_c   1.000
_cell.angle_alpha   90.00
_cell.angle_beta   90.00
_cell.angle_gamma   90.00
#
_symmetry.space_group_name_H-M   'P 1'
#
loop_
_entity.id
_entity.type
_entity.pdbx_description
1 polymer ?
#
loop_
_entity_poly.entity_id
_entity_poly.type
_entity_poly.pdbx_seq_one_letter_code
_entity_poly.pdbx_strand_id
1 'polypeptide(L)'
;MFCLLGEPYQETYGHILEVPVTREQVNHYRNVAENAQSELAATVVKFECAQSELRDLRSKMLSKEVSCQELKAEMESYKESNARKSSLLSSLRDRVQELEGERTALSTSKMRTEITAHTTIKENQGLKMKLTALEEKLQKCLKENEENKNEVSKNCRKQEEFLSQLHDCLDLDKKNEKASDEDLILKLRELCKENAFAKGQIVTLEETISVHEMESKASRETIMRLAEEVSTQQEKAASCLEENTKLSQDLLGAVEAKEALEKEVKIFQDRLLAGQRVWDALKQELSHLKKSSSELEKSLKASLDKAAASQNQYSSFREKIVALLKGSWGFTGTTEDAILEKIQDMGGQKESRKRMVSQLDAQISKLMEQLGNEARLHQKAFQRAQKAENQLETLQGQLTQLEEELASGECLRDNLNFENQKYLRFLDQLSEKMKLDQMAAELGFDMRLDVVLARTEQLIRLESHAVVENKTIAHNLQRKLKTQKERLESKELHMTLLRQKLAQLQEERQARTALAVERDEATVASRKLEKKVDRLQKELSACRVSNTELKAKLADTNELKIKTLEQNKAIEDLNQSRDKLEKMKEKAERKLMSVKTKLDTTEHEAAEQREKAKNMIEVVTSEVKILKKSLEEAEKREKQLLDFRDVVSQMLGLTVTSLALPEYEIIKCLERLIHSHQHHFVTCACFKDVITGRDRHPPDHLKPLH
;
A
#
# COMPACT_ATOMS: atom_id res chain seq x y z
N MET A 1 -32.24 76.04 -24.05
CA MET A 1 -31.82 76.81 -22.87
C MET A 1 -30.73 77.77 -23.33
N PHE A 2 -30.88 79.06 -23.00
CA PHE A 2 -30.08 80.24 -23.38
C PHE A 2 -30.36 80.93 -24.73
N CYS A 3 -31.34 81.83 -24.67
CA CYS A 3 -31.27 83.16 -25.30
C CYS A 3 -30.19 84.01 -24.61
N LEU A 4 -29.64 85.00 -25.31
CA LEU A 4 -29.20 86.36 -24.89
C LEU A 4 -28.51 86.98 -26.13
N LEU A 5 -29.13 87.92 -26.87
CA LEU A 5 -29.32 89.36 -26.62
C LEU A 5 -28.06 90.22 -26.80
N GLY A 6 -28.23 91.28 -27.59
CA GLY A 6 -27.34 92.44 -27.71
C GLY A 6 -27.15 92.87 -29.16
N GLU A 7 -27.35 94.10 -29.59
CA GLU A 7 -28.18 95.24 -29.22
C GLU A 7 -28.24 96.12 -30.49
N PRO A 8 -29.18 97.08 -30.61
CA PRO A 8 -29.50 97.78 -31.85
C PRO A 8 -28.82 99.16 -31.90
N TYR A 9 -28.09 99.45 -32.98
CA TYR A 9 -27.66 100.83 -33.28
C TYR A 9 -28.48 101.46 -34.39
N GLN A 10 -29.45 102.21 -33.87
CA GLN A 10 -30.15 103.40 -34.31
C GLN A 10 -29.56 104.28 -35.43
N GLU A 11 -30.51 104.78 -36.23
CA GLU A 11 -30.57 106.11 -36.88
C GLU A 11 -29.61 106.45 -38.01
N THR A 12 -30.17 106.56 -39.22
CA THR A 12 -30.49 107.89 -39.77
C THR A 12 -31.43 107.72 -40.97
N TYR A 13 -32.66 108.23 -40.83
CA TYR A 13 -33.50 108.60 -41.96
C TYR A 13 -32.81 109.75 -42.70
N GLY A 14 -32.00 109.42 -43.69
CA GLY A 14 -31.62 110.34 -44.74
C GLY A 14 -32.64 110.23 -45.86
N HIS A 15 -33.57 111.19 -45.93
CA HIS A 15 -34.27 111.49 -47.18
C HIS A 15 -33.21 111.81 -48.26
N ILE A 16 -32.83 110.83 -49.06
CA ILE A 16 -32.07 111.04 -50.28
C ILE A 16 -32.81 110.34 -51.40
N LEU A 17 -33.46 111.19 -52.17
CA LEU A 17 -33.83 111.05 -53.56
C LEU A 17 -34.31 109.65 -53.97
N GLU A 18 -35.58 109.60 -54.37
CA GLU A 18 -35.97 108.93 -55.61
C GLU A 18 -35.04 109.39 -56.74
N VAL A 19 -33.80 108.88 -56.75
CA VAL A 19 -33.08 108.67 -58.00
C VAL A 19 -33.96 107.65 -58.71
N PRO A 20 -34.36 107.88 -59.96
CA PRO A 20 -35.00 106.84 -60.73
C PRO A 20 -33.96 105.74 -60.78
N VAL A 21 -34.12 104.71 -59.93
CA VAL A 21 -33.28 103.52 -60.02
C VAL A 21 -33.58 103.05 -61.42
N THR A 22 -32.63 103.26 -62.33
CA THR A 22 -32.84 102.91 -63.71
C THR A 22 -33.25 101.44 -63.71
N ARG A 23 -34.17 101.06 -64.60
CA ARG A 23 -34.60 99.66 -64.72
C ARG A 23 -33.39 98.71 -64.73
N GLU A 24 -32.27 99.19 -65.27
CA GLU A 24 -30.95 98.57 -65.26
C GLU A 24 -30.35 98.34 -63.86
N GLN A 25 -30.37 99.32 -62.94
CA GLN A 25 -29.88 99.12 -61.57
C GLN A 25 -30.76 98.16 -60.76
N VAL A 26 -32.09 98.24 -60.85
CA VAL A 26 -32.98 97.27 -60.19
C VAL A 26 -32.77 95.87 -60.76
N ASN A 27 -32.62 95.74 -62.08
CA ASN A 27 -32.31 94.46 -62.73
C ASN A 27 -30.92 93.94 -62.35
N HIS A 28 -29.92 94.81 -62.21
CA HIS A 28 -28.58 94.41 -61.77
C HIS A 28 -28.60 93.85 -60.35
N TYR A 29 -29.20 94.54 -59.38
CA TYR A 29 -29.32 94.02 -58.01
C TYR A 29 -30.20 92.77 -57.92
N ARG A 30 -31.26 92.67 -58.74
CA ARG A 30 -32.07 91.45 -58.84
C ARG A 30 -31.27 90.27 -59.37
N ASN A 31 -30.53 90.45 -60.47
CA ASN A 31 -29.68 89.40 -61.03
C ASN A 31 -28.56 88.99 -60.06
N VAL A 32 -27.96 89.95 -59.34
CA VAL A 32 -26.95 89.65 -58.31
C VAL A 32 -27.58 88.87 -57.15
N ALA A 33 -28.79 89.23 -56.70
CA ALA A 33 -29.51 88.51 -55.66
C ALA A 33 -29.96 87.11 -56.11
N GLU A 34 -30.45 86.95 -57.34
CA GLU A 34 -30.84 85.67 -57.93
C GLU A 34 -29.61 84.75 -58.14
N ASN A 35 -28.48 85.31 -58.57
CA ASN A 35 -27.22 84.58 -58.67
C ASN A 35 -26.72 84.17 -57.28
N ALA A 36 -26.74 85.07 -56.29
CA ALA A 36 -26.36 84.75 -54.91
C ALA A 36 -27.30 83.70 -54.28
N GLN A 37 -28.60 83.74 -54.59
CA GLN A 37 -29.57 82.71 -54.17
C GLN A 37 -29.32 81.37 -54.86
N SER A 38 -28.96 81.39 -56.14
CA SER A 38 -28.62 80.19 -56.91
C SER A 38 -27.32 79.56 -56.42
N GLU A 39 -26.29 80.37 -56.13
CA GLU A 39 -25.04 79.94 -55.53
C GLU A 39 -25.27 79.40 -54.11
N LEU A 40 -26.10 80.08 -53.30
CA LEU A 40 -26.49 79.60 -51.97
C LEU A 40 -27.20 78.25 -52.06
N ALA A 41 -28.19 78.10 -52.94
CA ALA A 41 -28.88 76.82 -53.15
C ALA A 41 -27.92 75.71 -53.60
N ALA A 42 -26.98 76.00 -54.51
CA ALA A 42 -25.95 75.06 -54.93
C ALA A 42 -25.00 74.65 -53.79
N THR A 43 -24.62 75.59 -52.92
CA THR A 43 -23.80 75.29 -51.73
C THR A 43 -24.57 74.49 -50.68
N VAL A 44 -25.87 74.75 -50.50
CA VAL A 44 -26.75 73.98 -49.60
C VAL A 44 -26.87 72.54 -50.08
N VAL A 45 -27.12 72.31 -51.37
CA VAL A 45 -27.18 70.94 -51.93
C VAL A 45 -25.83 70.23 -51.76
N LYS A 46 -24.71 70.90 -52.02
CA LYS A 46 -23.37 70.32 -51.80
C LYS A 46 -23.13 69.99 -50.32
N PHE A 47 -23.58 70.85 -49.41
CA PHE A 47 -23.49 70.61 -47.97
C PHE A 47 -24.35 69.42 -47.55
N GLU A 48 -25.59 69.32 -48.06
CA GLU A 48 -26.48 68.19 -47.80
C GLU A 48 -25.91 66.86 -48.31
N CYS A 49 -25.33 66.85 -49.52
CA CYS A 49 -24.63 65.68 -50.07
C CYS A 49 -23.41 65.29 -49.23
N ALA A 50 -22.57 66.25 -48.83
CA ALA A 50 -21.45 65.97 -47.95
C ALA A 50 -21.93 65.45 -46.58
N GLN A 51 -23.06 65.95 -46.08
CA GLN A 51 -23.63 65.51 -44.81
C GLN A 51 -24.23 64.08 -44.90
N SER A 52 -24.85 63.71 -46.03
CA SER A 52 -25.33 62.33 -46.24
C SER A 52 -24.16 61.35 -46.38
N GLU A 53 -23.12 61.72 -47.13
CA GLU A 53 -21.89 60.92 -47.23
C GLU A 53 -21.23 60.71 -45.87
N LEU A 54 -21.16 61.75 -45.02
CA LEU A 54 -20.66 61.62 -43.65
C LEU A 54 -21.52 60.70 -42.78
N ARG A 55 -22.85 60.71 -42.95
CA ARG A 55 -23.75 59.78 -42.24
C ARG A 55 -23.53 58.34 -42.69
N ASP A 56 -23.38 58.10 -43.99
CA ASP A 56 -23.11 56.78 -44.54
C ASP A 56 -21.75 56.23 -44.11
N LEU A 57 -20.71 57.07 -44.12
CA LEU A 57 -19.38 56.69 -43.62
C LEU A 57 -19.41 56.37 -42.12
N ARG A 58 -20.14 57.14 -41.31
CA ARG A 58 -20.33 56.85 -39.88
C ARG A 58 -21.06 55.53 -39.67
N SER A 59 -22.12 55.25 -40.45
CA SER A 59 -22.84 53.97 -40.38
C SER A 59 -21.94 52.78 -40.73
N LYS A 60 -21.14 52.90 -41.81
CA LYS A 60 -20.15 51.89 -42.20
C LYS A 60 -19.05 51.70 -41.15
N MET A 61 -18.59 52.77 -40.53
CA MET A 61 -17.62 52.70 -39.44
C MET A 61 -18.20 51.96 -38.23
N LEU A 62 -19.45 52.27 -37.84
CA LEU A 62 -20.13 51.58 -36.74
C LEU A 62 -20.35 50.09 -37.04
N SER A 63 -20.73 49.72 -38.27
CA SER A 63 -20.88 48.30 -38.62
C SER A 63 -19.55 47.54 -38.61
N LYS A 64 -18.45 48.20 -39.02
CA LYS A 64 -17.10 47.64 -38.90
C LYS A 64 -16.66 47.51 -37.45
N GLU A 65 -16.99 48.47 -36.59
CA GLU A 65 -16.73 48.40 -35.15
C GLU A 65 -17.44 47.20 -34.51
N VAL A 66 -18.73 47.00 -34.83
CA VAL A 66 -19.49 45.83 -34.36
C VAL A 66 -18.85 44.51 -34.82
N SER A 67 -18.48 44.41 -36.11
CA SER A 67 -17.81 43.22 -36.63
C SER A 67 -16.45 42.96 -35.96
N CYS A 68 -15.68 44.00 -35.66
CA CYS A 68 -14.44 43.89 -34.90
C CYS A 68 -14.69 43.39 -33.46
N GLN A 69 -15.77 43.84 -32.82
CA GLN A 69 -16.15 43.38 -31.48
C GLN A 69 -16.59 41.91 -31.47
N GLU A 70 -17.35 41.48 -32.48
CA GLU A 70 -17.74 40.08 -32.68
C GLU A 70 -16.52 39.18 -32.87
N LEU A 71 -15.60 39.56 -33.77
CA LEU A 71 -14.34 38.84 -33.98
C LEU A 71 -13.49 38.76 -32.71
N LYS A 72 -13.48 39.83 -31.91
CA LYS A 72 -12.78 39.85 -30.62
C LYS A 72 -13.43 38.87 -29.63
N ALA A 73 -14.75 38.82 -29.55
CA ALA A 73 -15.48 37.87 -28.71
C ALA A 73 -15.24 36.41 -29.15
N GLU A 74 -15.24 36.14 -30.46
CA GLU A 74 -14.88 34.83 -31.00
C GLU A 74 -13.43 34.45 -30.63
N MET A 75 -12.47 35.38 -30.80
CA MET A 75 -11.08 35.14 -30.43
C MET A 75 -10.93 34.79 -28.95
N GLU A 76 -11.63 35.48 -28.05
CA GLU A 76 -11.60 35.17 -26.62
C GLU A 76 -12.25 33.81 -26.31
N SER A 77 -13.37 33.46 -26.98
CA SER A 77 -13.96 32.12 -26.89
C SER A 77 -12.99 31.01 -27.35
N TYR A 78 -12.26 31.25 -28.43
CA TYR A 78 -11.21 30.33 -28.88
C TYR A 78 -10.06 30.20 -27.87
N LYS A 79 -9.60 31.31 -27.28
CA LYS A 79 -8.57 31.28 -26.23
C LYS A 79 -9.04 30.51 -25.00
N GLU A 80 -10.28 30.71 -24.56
CA GLU A 80 -10.85 29.99 -23.43
C GLU A 80 -10.97 28.49 -23.73
N SER A 81 -11.50 28.12 -24.91
CA SER A 81 -11.57 26.74 -25.36
C SER A 81 -10.18 26.09 -25.41
N ASN A 82 -9.18 26.81 -25.88
CA ASN A 82 -7.80 26.34 -25.92
C ASN A 82 -7.20 26.18 -24.51
N ALA A 83 -7.47 27.12 -23.60
CA ALA A 83 -7.04 27.03 -22.20
C ALA A 83 -7.67 25.82 -21.49
N ARG A 84 -8.97 25.57 -21.71
CA ARG A 84 -9.66 24.38 -21.18
C ARG A 84 -9.07 23.07 -21.72
N LYS A 85 -8.81 23.00 -23.03
CA LYS A 85 -8.15 21.83 -23.66
C LYS A 85 -6.72 21.64 -23.14
N SER A 86 -5.97 22.71 -22.96
CA SER A 86 -4.61 22.68 -22.41
C SER A 86 -4.59 22.19 -20.96
N SER A 87 -5.52 22.67 -20.13
CA SER A 87 -5.71 22.20 -18.76
C SER A 87 -6.07 20.71 -18.70
N LEU A 88 -7.00 20.25 -19.55
CA LEU A 88 -7.34 18.84 -19.66
C LEU A 88 -6.13 17.99 -20.09
N LEU A 89 -5.35 18.46 -21.07
CA LEU A 89 -4.13 17.78 -21.50
C LEU A 89 -3.08 17.70 -20.38
N SER A 90 -2.93 18.74 -19.56
CA SER A 90 -2.07 18.71 -18.38
C SER A 90 -2.55 17.67 -17.37
N SER A 91 -3.83 17.69 -17.02
CA SER A 91 -4.42 16.73 -16.08
C SER A 91 -4.30 15.28 -16.56
N LEU A 92 -4.51 15.04 -17.86
CA LEU A 92 -4.31 13.71 -18.45
C LEU A 92 -2.84 13.28 -18.43
N ARG A 93 -1.90 14.22 -18.63
CA ARG A 93 -0.46 13.94 -18.53
C ARG A 93 -0.07 13.59 -17.11
N ASP A 94 -0.56 14.32 -16.12
CA ASP A 94 -0.30 14.06 -14.70
C ASP A 94 -0.84 12.69 -14.29
N ARG A 95 -2.06 12.35 -14.75
CA ARG A 95 -2.68 11.02 -14.55
C ARG A 95 -1.85 9.89 -15.18
N VAL A 96 -1.30 10.10 -16.38
CA VAL A 96 -0.44 9.11 -17.04
C VAL A 96 0.86 8.92 -16.24
N GLN A 97 1.46 10.02 -15.78
CA GLN A 97 2.68 9.96 -14.97
C GLN A 97 2.43 9.26 -13.62
N GLU A 98 1.28 9.47 -12.99
CA GLU A 98 0.85 8.76 -11.78
C GLU A 98 0.73 7.26 -12.03
N LEU A 99 0.04 6.84 -13.10
CA LEU A 99 -0.10 5.44 -13.48
C LEU A 99 1.24 4.78 -13.87
N GLU A 100 2.14 5.53 -14.50
CA GLU A 100 3.51 5.08 -14.77
C GLU A 100 4.28 4.88 -13.45
N GLY A 101 4.15 5.80 -12.50
CA GLY A 101 4.68 5.67 -11.14
C GLY A 101 4.14 4.42 -10.43
N GLU A 102 2.82 4.21 -10.43
CA GLU A 102 2.20 3.00 -9.86
C GLU A 102 2.72 1.72 -10.52
N ARG A 103 2.89 1.72 -11.85
CA ARG A 103 3.43 0.56 -12.59
C ARG A 103 4.87 0.26 -12.17
N THR A 104 5.72 1.28 -12.01
CA THR A 104 7.10 1.08 -11.55
C THR A 104 7.13 0.57 -10.10
N ALA A 105 6.29 1.10 -9.22
CA ALA A 105 6.13 0.63 -7.84
C ALA A 105 5.65 -0.84 -7.80
N LEU A 106 4.67 -1.20 -8.63
CA LEU A 106 4.19 -2.58 -8.75
C LEU A 106 5.29 -3.51 -9.27
N SER A 107 6.08 -3.07 -10.25
CA SER A 107 7.20 -3.84 -10.79
C SER A 107 8.30 -4.07 -9.74
N THR A 108 8.65 -3.04 -8.96
CA THR A 108 9.65 -3.18 -7.88
C THR A 108 9.12 -4.04 -6.72
N SER A 109 7.83 -3.95 -6.42
CA SER A 109 7.16 -4.83 -5.44
C SER A 109 7.18 -6.29 -5.91
N LYS A 110 6.83 -6.54 -7.18
CA LYS A 110 6.90 -7.86 -7.79
C LYS A 110 8.31 -8.44 -7.77
N MET A 111 9.33 -7.66 -8.12
CA MET A 111 10.72 -8.09 -8.03
C MET A 111 11.12 -8.48 -6.60
N ARG A 112 10.71 -7.69 -5.59
CA ARG A 112 10.96 -7.98 -4.18
C ARG A 112 10.28 -9.26 -3.71
N THR A 113 9.04 -9.52 -4.13
CA THR A 113 8.33 -10.76 -3.78
C THR A 113 8.95 -11.97 -4.49
N GLU A 114 9.39 -11.83 -5.74
CA GLU A 114 10.12 -12.87 -6.47
C GLU A 114 11.47 -13.21 -5.79
N ILE A 115 12.24 -12.21 -5.36
CA ILE A 115 13.51 -12.43 -4.62
C ILE A 115 13.24 -13.14 -3.29
N THR A 116 12.21 -12.73 -2.55
CA THR A 116 11.82 -13.38 -1.29
C THR A 116 11.38 -14.83 -1.53
N ALA A 117 10.58 -15.07 -2.57
CA ALA A 117 10.16 -16.42 -2.97
C ALA A 117 11.38 -17.28 -3.35
N HIS A 118 12.33 -16.75 -4.11
CA HIS A 118 13.56 -17.47 -4.45
C HIS A 118 14.40 -17.83 -3.22
N THR A 119 14.50 -16.91 -2.26
CA THR A 119 15.25 -17.12 -1.01
C THR A 119 14.62 -18.23 -0.17
N THR A 120 13.30 -18.17 0.04
CA THR A 120 12.55 -19.20 0.78
C THR A 120 12.57 -20.57 0.08
N ILE A 121 12.53 -20.62 -1.26
CA ILE A 121 12.72 -21.87 -2.01
C ILE A 121 14.10 -22.46 -1.74
N LYS A 122 15.16 -21.64 -1.76
CA LYS A 122 16.54 -22.07 -1.50
C LYS A 122 16.71 -22.58 -0.07
N GLU A 123 16.12 -21.91 0.91
CA GLU A 123 16.09 -22.37 2.31
C GLU A 123 15.35 -23.69 2.47
N ASN A 124 14.18 -23.83 1.85
CA ASN A 124 13.41 -25.08 1.84
C ASN A 124 14.18 -26.24 1.21
N GLN A 125 14.92 -26.00 0.12
CA GLN A 125 15.82 -26.99 -0.46
C GLN A 125 16.93 -27.38 0.52
N GLY A 126 17.54 -26.42 1.21
CA GLY A 126 18.53 -26.68 2.27
C GLY A 126 17.98 -27.50 3.44
N LEU A 127 16.75 -27.21 3.87
CA LEU A 127 16.06 -27.98 4.91
C LEU A 127 15.74 -29.40 4.44
N LYS A 128 15.32 -29.59 3.18
CA LYS A 128 15.06 -30.91 2.59
C LYS A 128 16.33 -31.78 2.55
N MET A 129 17.49 -31.18 2.22
CA MET A 129 18.79 -31.87 2.28
C MET A 129 19.18 -32.25 3.72
N LYS A 130 18.91 -31.38 4.71
CA LYS A 130 19.14 -31.72 6.12
C LYS A 130 18.23 -32.84 6.62
N LEU A 131 16.96 -32.82 6.21
CA LEU A 131 15.96 -33.81 6.62
C LEU A 131 16.31 -35.20 6.08
N THR A 132 16.69 -35.29 4.81
CA THR A 132 17.17 -36.56 4.20
C THR A 132 18.43 -37.07 4.88
N ALA A 133 19.41 -36.21 5.18
CA ALA A 133 20.61 -36.60 5.93
C ALA A 133 20.30 -37.07 7.37
N LEU A 134 19.30 -36.49 8.03
CA LEU A 134 18.84 -36.94 9.34
C LEU A 134 18.07 -38.26 9.26
N GLU A 135 17.25 -38.48 8.23
CA GLU A 135 16.59 -39.76 7.96
C GLU A 135 17.61 -40.88 7.73
N GLU A 136 18.67 -40.64 6.96
CA GLU A 136 19.77 -41.59 6.75
C GLU A 136 20.47 -41.93 8.07
N LYS A 137 20.76 -40.93 8.91
CA LYS A 137 21.35 -41.14 10.25
C LYS A 137 20.42 -41.93 11.16
N LEU A 138 19.12 -41.62 11.16
CA LEU A 138 18.13 -42.35 11.95
C LEU A 138 18.05 -43.82 11.51
N GLN A 139 18.01 -44.06 10.20
CA GLN A 139 17.95 -45.41 9.64
C GLN A 139 19.22 -46.21 9.97
N LYS A 140 20.39 -45.54 10.01
CA LYS A 140 21.64 -46.14 10.49
C LYS A 140 21.58 -46.50 11.98
N CYS A 141 21.16 -45.56 12.85
CA CYS A 141 21.00 -45.83 14.29
C CYS A 141 19.99 -46.96 14.56
N LEU A 142 18.90 -47.05 13.78
CA LEU A 142 17.93 -48.13 13.90
C LEU A 142 18.53 -49.50 13.57
N LYS A 143 19.37 -49.59 12.53
CA LYS A 143 20.10 -50.82 12.20
C LYS A 143 21.08 -51.21 13.30
N GLU A 144 21.87 -50.25 13.79
CA GLU A 144 22.82 -50.47 14.90
C GLU A 144 22.10 -50.90 16.19
N ASN A 145 20.91 -50.33 16.49
CA ASN A 145 20.12 -50.74 17.65
C ASN A 145 19.56 -52.17 17.52
N GLU A 146 19.13 -52.55 16.31
CA GLU A 146 18.65 -53.91 16.06
C GLU A 146 19.78 -54.94 16.17
N GLU A 147 20.97 -54.61 15.65
CA GLU A 147 22.20 -55.39 15.83
C GLU A 147 22.59 -55.51 17.32
N ASN A 148 22.54 -54.40 18.07
CA ASN A 148 22.80 -54.39 19.51
C ASN A 148 21.78 -55.23 20.29
N LYS A 149 20.49 -55.18 19.95
CA LYS A 149 19.46 -56.04 20.58
C LYS A 149 19.73 -57.51 20.33
N ASN A 150 20.14 -57.87 19.11
CA ASN A 150 20.51 -59.24 18.79
C ASN A 150 21.72 -59.70 19.62
N GLU A 151 22.74 -58.86 19.79
CA GLU A 151 23.91 -59.17 20.62
C GLU A 151 23.56 -59.23 22.13
N VAL A 152 22.71 -58.33 22.63
CA VAL A 152 22.18 -58.36 24.00
C VAL A 152 21.37 -59.63 24.25
N SER A 153 20.50 -60.04 23.32
CA SER A 153 19.72 -61.28 23.45
C SER A 153 20.61 -62.53 23.53
N LYS A 154 21.73 -62.53 22.79
CA LYS A 154 22.75 -63.58 22.82
C LYS A 154 23.52 -63.59 24.14
N ASN A 155 23.75 -62.43 24.75
CA ASN A 155 24.39 -62.32 26.05
C ASN A 155 23.45 -62.65 27.22
N CYS A 156 22.17 -62.31 27.15
CA CYS A 156 21.17 -62.72 28.15
C CYS A 156 21.06 -64.25 28.24
N ARG A 157 21.10 -64.97 27.11
CA ARG A 157 21.13 -66.45 27.11
C ARG A 157 22.34 -67.02 27.87
N LYS A 158 23.51 -66.42 27.70
CA LYS A 158 24.73 -66.79 28.45
C LYS A 158 24.63 -66.44 29.94
N GLN A 159 23.89 -65.39 30.28
CA GLN A 159 23.71 -64.91 31.65
C GLN A 159 22.66 -65.74 32.41
N GLU A 160 21.63 -66.25 31.73
CA GLU A 160 20.71 -67.26 32.28
C GLU A 160 21.41 -68.61 32.53
N GLU A 161 22.32 -69.02 31.64
CA GLU A 161 23.19 -70.19 31.86
C GLU A 161 24.11 -69.99 33.09
N PHE A 162 24.63 -68.78 33.29
CA PHE A 162 25.48 -68.44 34.45
C PHE A 162 24.68 -68.33 35.77
N LEU A 163 23.47 -67.76 35.75
CA LEU A 163 22.60 -67.68 36.93
C LEU A 163 22.08 -69.05 37.36
N SER A 164 21.85 -69.97 36.42
CA SER A 164 21.52 -71.37 36.73
C SER A 164 22.67 -72.08 37.46
N GLN A 165 23.93 -71.78 37.11
CA GLN A 165 25.12 -72.30 37.80
C GLN A 165 25.35 -71.65 39.18
N LEU A 166 24.94 -70.38 39.35
CA LEU A 166 25.07 -69.66 40.63
C LEU A 166 23.99 -70.10 41.63
N HIS A 167 22.80 -70.46 41.15
CA HIS A 167 21.69 -70.91 41.99
C HIS A 167 21.93 -72.30 42.61
N ASP A 168 22.77 -73.13 41.98
CA ASP A 168 23.27 -74.40 42.53
C ASP A 168 24.37 -74.21 43.61
N CYS A 169 24.96 -73.01 43.73
CA CYS A 169 26.09 -72.74 44.64
C CYS A 169 25.70 -72.09 45.98
N LEU A 170 24.49 -71.55 46.13
CA LEU A 170 24.08 -70.76 47.30
C LEU A 170 22.95 -71.42 48.10
N ASP A 171 23.20 -72.66 48.52
CA ASP A 171 22.42 -73.40 49.51
C ASP A 171 22.55 -72.71 50.89
N LEU A 172 21.60 -71.82 51.20
CA LEU A 172 21.48 -71.18 52.52
C LEU A 172 20.36 -71.85 53.31
N ASP A 173 20.67 -73.02 53.87
CA ASP A 173 19.94 -73.53 55.02
C ASP A 173 20.89 -74.20 56.01
N LYS A 174 21.30 -73.43 57.04
CA LYS A 174 21.70 -73.93 58.37
C LYS A 174 21.96 -72.80 59.37
N LYS A 175 20.96 -72.60 60.23
CA LYS A 175 20.99 -72.53 61.71
C LYS A 175 22.26 -72.01 62.43
N ASN A 176 21.95 -71.07 63.34
CA ASN A 176 22.51 -70.82 64.67
C ASN A 176 23.92 -70.22 64.76
N GLU A 177 24.05 -69.06 65.43
CA GLU A 177 24.50 -68.96 66.84
C GLU A 177 24.46 -67.51 67.33
N LYS A 178 24.38 -67.35 68.65
CA LYS A 178 24.23 -66.07 69.37
C LYS A 178 25.42 -65.15 69.10
N ALA A 179 25.19 -63.96 68.56
CA ALA A 179 26.20 -62.91 68.49
C ALA A 179 26.60 -62.50 69.92
N SER A 180 27.91 -62.52 70.20
CA SER A 180 28.52 -62.08 71.45
C SER A 180 28.53 -60.55 71.53
N ASP A 181 28.53 -59.95 72.72
CA ASP A 181 28.68 -58.49 72.92
C ASP A 181 29.98 -57.95 72.27
N GLU A 182 30.96 -58.81 72.06
CA GLU A 182 32.21 -58.52 71.34
C GLU A 182 31.99 -58.35 69.83
N ASP A 183 31.05 -59.09 69.24
CA ASP A 183 30.62 -58.93 67.83
C ASP A 183 29.85 -57.62 67.65
N LEU A 184 29.06 -57.22 68.64
CA LEU A 184 28.36 -55.93 68.66
C LEU A 184 29.34 -54.75 68.76
N ILE A 185 30.39 -54.85 69.57
CA ILE A 185 31.43 -53.81 69.68
C ILE A 185 32.26 -53.72 68.40
N LEU A 186 32.58 -54.86 67.76
CA LEU A 186 33.24 -54.88 66.45
C LEU A 186 32.35 -54.23 65.39
N LYS A 187 31.04 -54.55 65.37
CA LYS A 187 30.07 -53.92 64.48
C LYS A 187 29.93 -52.43 64.73
N LEU A 188 29.93 -51.99 65.99
CA LEU A 188 29.90 -50.57 66.35
C LEU A 188 31.17 -49.85 65.87
N ARG A 189 32.34 -50.50 65.98
CA ARG A 189 33.62 -49.96 65.52
C ARG A 189 33.70 -49.91 64.00
N GLU A 190 33.13 -50.89 63.30
CA GLU A 190 32.92 -50.84 61.85
C GLU A 190 31.99 -49.69 61.46
N LEU A 191 30.83 -49.55 62.11
CA LEU A 191 29.88 -48.46 61.87
C LEU A 191 30.50 -47.08 62.16
N CYS A 192 31.36 -46.96 63.17
CA CYS A 192 32.09 -45.71 63.43
C CYS A 192 33.10 -45.39 62.32
N LYS A 193 33.79 -46.39 61.77
CA LYS A 193 34.69 -46.21 60.61
C LYS A 193 33.91 -45.87 59.35
N GLU A 194 32.79 -46.54 59.09
CA GLU A 194 31.87 -46.25 57.99
C GLU A 194 31.27 -44.85 58.11
N ASN A 195 30.91 -44.41 59.32
CA ASN A 195 30.40 -43.06 59.58
C ASN A 195 31.49 -41.99 59.40
N ALA A 196 32.73 -42.25 59.85
CA ALA A 196 33.86 -41.36 59.58
C ALA A 196 34.17 -41.26 58.08
N PHE A 197 34.08 -42.37 57.36
CA PHE A 197 34.22 -42.41 55.90
C PHE A 197 33.09 -41.67 55.19
N ALA A 198 31.83 -41.88 55.60
CA ALA A 198 30.67 -41.18 55.07
C ALA A 198 30.74 -39.67 55.34
N LYS A 199 31.22 -39.24 56.51
CA LYS A 199 31.49 -37.83 56.80
C LYS A 199 32.58 -37.26 55.89
N GLY A 200 33.64 -38.02 55.63
CA GLY A 200 34.65 -37.64 54.64
C GLY A 200 34.06 -37.48 53.23
N GLN A 201 33.19 -38.40 52.80
CA GLN A 201 32.49 -38.31 51.53
C GLN A 201 31.55 -37.09 51.46
N ILE A 202 30.84 -36.78 52.55
CA ILE A 202 29.97 -35.60 52.63
C ILE A 202 30.81 -34.32 52.44
N VAL A 203 31.96 -34.18 53.11
CA VAL A 203 32.84 -33.01 52.95
C VAL A 203 33.32 -32.88 51.50
N THR A 204 33.75 -33.98 50.88
CA THR A 204 34.16 -33.94 49.46
C THR A 204 33.00 -33.58 48.53
N LEU A 205 31.78 -34.03 48.83
CA LEU A 205 30.59 -33.68 48.05
C LEU A 205 30.21 -32.21 48.25
N GLU A 206 30.28 -31.69 49.47
CA GLU A 206 30.06 -30.26 49.78
C GLU A 206 31.07 -29.36 49.05
N GLU A 207 32.34 -29.73 49.03
CA GLU A 207 33.38 -29.03 48.26
C GLU A 207 33.07 -29.05 46.75
N THR A 208 32.67 -30.20 46.19
CA THR A 208 32.29 -30.28 44.75
C THR A 208 31.04 -29.47 44.42
N ILE A 209 30.06 -29.42 45.32
CA ILE A 209 28.86 -28.58 45.17
C ILE A 209 29.24 -27.10 45.19
N SER A 210 30.12 -26.69 46.11
CA SER A 210 30.60 -25.32 46.20
C SER A 210 31.35 -24.89 44.93
N VAL A 211 32.25 -25.74 44.41
CA VAL A 211 32.94 -25.49 43.13
C VAL A 211 31.94 -25.37 41.99
N HIS A 212 30.96 -26.27 41.89
CA HIS A 212 29.95 -26.23 40.84
C HIS A 212 29.02 -25.01 40.96
N GLU A 213 28.70 -24.55 42.18
CA GLU A 213 27.96 -23.29 42.38
C GLU A 213 28.76 -22.07 41.91
N MET A 214 30.06 -22.03 42.22
CA MET A 214 30.95 -20.97 41.78
C MET A 214 31.10 -20.96 40.24
N GLU A 215 31.25 -22.13 39.61
CA GLU A 215 31.27 -22.28 38.15
C GLU A 215 29.92 -21.92 37.50
N SER A 216 28.79 -22.32 38.12
CA SER A 216 27.44 -21.94 37.70
C SER A 216 27.19 -20.42 37.80
N LYS A 217 27.79 -19.76 38.78
CA LYS A 217 27.72 -18.31 38.94
C LYS A 217 28.56 -17.59 37.88
N ALA A 218 29.80 -18.02 37.67
CA ALA A 218 30.69 -17.46 36.65
C ALA A 218 30.15 -17.66 35.23
N SER A 219 29.54 -18.81 34.95
CA SER A 219 28.90 -19.09 33.66
C SER A 219 27.64 -18.23 33.45
N ARG A 220 26.81 -18.02 34.47
CA ARG A 220 25.69 -17.05 34.40
C ARG A 220 26.15 -15.63 34.12
N GLU A 221 27.18 -15.15 34.81
CA GLU A 221 27.74 -13.81 34.55
C GLU A 221 28.29 -13.70 33.12
N THR A 222 28.94 -14.74 32.61
CA THR A 222 29.44 -14.76 31.22
C THR A 222 28.30 -14.77 30.21
N ILE A 223 27.24 -15.55 30.45
CA ILE A 223 26.03 -15.54 29.61
C ILE A 223 25.36 -14.17 29.62
N MET A 224 25.25 -13.52 30.78
CA MET A 224 24.64 -12.20 30.91
C MET A 224 25.44 -11.14 30.13
N ARG A 225 26.77 -11.13 30.27
CA ARG A 225 27.66 -10.22 29.52
C ARG A 225 27.57 -10.45 28.00
N LEU A 226 27.53 -11.72 27.57
CA LEU A 226 27.36 -12.06 26.16
C LEU A 226 25.96 -11.67 25.65
N ALA A 227 24.92 -11.79 26.47
CA ALA A 227 23.57 -11.34 26.10
C ALA A 227 23.48 -9.82 25.95
N GLU A 228 24.14 -9.06 26.84
CA GLU A 228 24.27 -7.60 26.71
C GLU A 228 25.10 -7.19 25.50
N GLU A 229 26.22 -7.87 25.23
CA GLU A 229 27.02 -7.67 24.02
C GLU A 229 26.19 -7.97 22.76
N VAL A 230 25.42 -9.06 22.73
CA VAL A 230 24.52 -9.37 21.61
C VAL A 230 23.44 -8.31 21.44
N SER A 231 22.82 -7.85 22.54
CA SER A 231 21.79 -6.81 22.49
C SER A 231 22.35 -5.49 21.94
N THR A 232 23.51 -5.06 22.43
CA THR A 232 24.17 -3.83 21.96
C THR A 232 24.65 -3.94 20.52
N GLN A 233 25.12 -5.10 20.08
CA GLN A 233 25.46 -5.36 18.67
C GLN A 233 24.20 -5.38 17.79
N GLN A 234 23.09 -5.92 18.29
CA GLN A 234 21.81 -5.92 17.58
C GLN A 234 21.25 -4.51 17.39
N GLU A 235 21.34 -3.65 18.41
CA GLU A 235 20.98 -2.24 18.31
C GLU A 235 21.86 -1.47 17.31
N LYS A 236 23.18 -1.68 17.35
CA LYS A 236 24.11 -1.08 16.37
C LYS A 236 23.83 -1.56 14.95
N ALA A 237 23.54 -2.85 14.76
CA ALA A 237 23.18 -3.41 13.46
C ALA A 237 21.85 -2.84 12.95
N ALA A 238 20.85 -2.65 13.83
CA ALA A 238 19.59 -2.01 13.49
C ALA A 238 19.78 -0.55 13.08
N SER A 239 20.56 0.22 13.84
CA SER A 239 20.91 1.60 13.51
C SER A 239 21.67 1.71 12.18
N CYS A 240 22.63 0.82 11.92
CA CYS A 240 23.34 0.77 10.65
C CYS A 240 22.42 0.43 9.47
N LEU A 241 21.43 -0.46 9.69
CA LEU A 241 20.44 -0.81 8.68
C LEU A 241 19.54 0.40 8.37
N GLU A 242 19.08 1.13 9.39
CA GLU A 242 18.31 2.37 9.22
C GLU A 242 19.10 3.42 8.43
N GLU A 243 20.36 3.69 8.80
CA GLU A 243 21.23 4.60 8.06
C GLU A 243 21.42 4.17 6.61
N ASN A 244 21.60 2.88 6.35
CA ASN A 244 21.75 2.34 5.00
C ASN A 244 20.45 2.48 4.18
N THR A 245 19.28 2.28 4.80
CA THR A 245 18.00 2.52 4.14
C THR A 245 17.81 3.99 3.78
N LYS A 246 18.21 4.91 4.67
CA LYS A 246 18.16 6.35 4.43
C LYS A 246 19.10 6.77 3.31
N LEU A 247 20.35 6.30 3.32
CA LEU A 247 21.32 6.55 2.24
C LEU A 247 20.85 5.97 0.90
N SER A 248 20.21 4.80 0.92
CA SER A 248 19.63 4.20 -0.30
C SER A 248 18.48 5.05 -0.85
N GLN A 249 17.65 5.63 0.03
CA GLN A 249 16.57 6.52 -0.35
C GLN A 249 17.09 7.87 -0.90
N ASP A 250 18.10 8.44 -0.25
CA ASP A 250 18.77 9.66 -0.72
C ASP A 250 19.46 9.44 -2.07
N LEU A 251 20.09 8.29 -2.27
CA LEU A 251 20.68 7.90 -3.56
C LEU A 251 19.61 7.80 -4.66
N LEU A 252 18.46 7.19 -4.36
CA LEU A 252 17.35 7.11 -5.31
C LEU A 252 16.86 8.51 -5.70
N GLY A 253 16.63 9.40 -4.73
CA GLY A 253 16.23 10.78 -4.99
C GLY A 253 17.28 11.56 -5.79
N ALA A 254 18.57 11.34 -5.54
CA ALA A 254 19.65 11.94 -6.31
C ALA A 254 19.70 11.42 -7.77
N VAL A 255 19.42 10.13 -7.99
CA VAL A 255 19.33 9.53 -9.32
C VAL A 255 18.13 10.10 -10.10
N GLU A 256 16.96 10.21 -9.46
CA GLU A 256 15.76 10.80 -10.09
C GLU A 256 16.00 12.27 -10.47
N ALA A 257 16.63 13.05 -9.58
CA ALA A 257 17.00 14.44 -9.87
C ALA A 257 18.01 14.54 -11.03
N LYS A 258 19.00 13.64 -11.06
CA LYS A 258 19.95 13.54 -12.17
C LYS A 258 19.23 13.23 -13.49
N GLU A 259 18.33 12.26 -13.52
CA GLU A 259 17.57 11.92 -14.73
C GLU A 259 16.67 13.07 -15.20
N ALA A 260 16.08 13.84 -14.28
CA ALA A 260 15.33 15.04 -14.62
C ALA A 260 16.21 16.10 -15.28
N LEU A 261 17.40 16.36 -14.71
CA LEU A 261 18.39 17.28 -15.30
C LEU A 261 18.91 16.78 -16.65
N GLU A 262 19.14 15.49 -16.83
CA GLU A 262 19.54 14.92 -18.14
C GLU A 262 18.47 15.13 -19.21
N LYS A 263 17.17 15.01 -18.84
CA LYS A 263 16.05 15.33 -19.74
C LYS A 263 16.04 16.81 -20.11
N GLU A 264 16.25 17.71 -19.16
CA GLU A 264 16.36 19.15 -19.43
C GLU A 264 17.54 19.49 -20.33
N VAL A 265 18.73 18.93 -20.05
CA VAL A 265 19.92 19.10 -20.90
C VAL A 265 19.63 18.66 -22.32
N LYS A 266 18.93 17.54 -22.51
CA LYS A 266 18.53 17.06 -23.83
C LYS A 266 17.59 18.03 -24.54
N ILE A 267 16.59 18.58 -23.83
CA ILE A 267 15.69 19.60 -24.39
C ILE A 267 16.48 20.86 -24.79
N PHE A 268 17.44 21.30 -23.97
CA PHE A 268 18.28 22.44 -24.30
C PHE A 268 19.19 22.17 -25.50
N GLN A 269 19.76 20.97 -25.61
CA GLN A 269 20.53 20.55 -26.79
C GLN A 269 19.67 20.53 -28.05
N ASP A 270 18.47 19.97 -27.99
CA ASP A 270 17.53 19.93 -29.12
C ASP A 270 17.15 21.35 -29.56
N ARG A 271 16.88 22.25 -28.60
CA ARG A 271 16.59 23.66 -28.87
C ARG A 271 17.79 24.40 -29.47
N LEU A 272 19.01 24.11 -29.00
CA LEU A 272 20.24 24.68 -29.54
C LEU A 272 20.45 24.22 -31.00
N LEU A 273 20.29 22.93 -31.27
CA LEU A 273 20.39 22.38 -32.63
C LEU A 273 19.33 22.96 -33.56
N ALA A 274 18.10 23.12 -33.08
CA ALA A 274 17.05 23.79 -33.84
C ALA A 274 17.39 25.26 -34.14
N GLY A 275 17.89 25.99 -33.14
CA GLY A 275 18.37 27.37 -33.31
C GLY A 275 19.52 27.47 -34.31
N GLN A 276 20.46 26.52 -34.28
CA GLN A 276 21.58 26.48 -35.22
C GLN A 276 21.14 26.20 -36.66
N ARG A 277 20.17 25.29 -36.87
CA ARG A 277 19.59 25.06 -38.20
C ARG A 277 18.93 26.33 -38.76
N VAL A 278 18.20 27.06 -37.93
CA VAL A 278 17.57 28.33 -38.32
C VAL A 278 18.64 29.38 -38.66
N TRP A 279 19.69 29.47 -37.85
CA TRP A 279 20.82 30.36 -38.11
C TRP A 279 21.53 30.04 -39.44
N ASP A 280 21.78 28.76 -39.71
CA ASP A 280 22.40 28.33 -40.96
C ASP A 280 21.50 28.62 -42.17
N ALA A 281 20.18 28.45 -42.04
CA ALA A 281 19.22 28.84 -43.07
C ALA A 281 19.24 30.36 -43.34
N LEU A 282 19.19 31.19 -42.29
CA LEU A 282 19.29 32.65 -42.41
C LEU A 282 20.62 33.08 -43.03
N LYS A 283 21.73 32.40 -42.70
CA LYS A 283 23.04 32.66 -43.30
C LYS A 283 23.05 32.34 -44.80
N GLN A 284 22.38 31.26 -45.21
CA GLN A 284 22.22 30.92 -46.63
C GLN A 284 21.35 31.95 -47.35
N GLU A 285 20.22 32.36 -46.78
CA GLU A 285 19.34 33.40 -47.33
C GLU A 285 20.09 34.73 -47.50
N LEU A 286 20.86 35.15 -46.49
CA LEU A 286 21.68 36.36 -46.58
C LEU A 286 22.74 36.26 -47.68
N SER A 287 23.37 35.10 -47.83
CA SER A 287 24.33 34.87 -48.92
C SER A 287 23.68 34.94 -50.30
N HIS A 288 22.44 34.45 -50.42
CA HIS A 288 21.66 34.53 -51.66
C HIS A 288 21.25 35.98 -51.96
N LEU A 289 20.76 36.70 -50.96
CA LEU A 289 20.39 38.12 -51.08
C LEU A 289 21.60 39.00 -51.47
N LYS A 290 22.79 38.69 -50.93
CA LYS A 290 24.02 39.39 -51.30
C LYS A 290 24.39 39.14 -52.77
N LYS A 291 24.23 37.91 -53.26
CA LYS A 291 24.46 37.57 -54.67
C LYS A 291 23.49 38.31 -55.57
N SER A 292 22.19 38.25 -55.28
CA SER A 292 21.17 38.93 -56.07
C SER A 292 21.33 40.45 -56.07
N SER A 293 21.71 41.05 -54.94
CA SER A 293 22.07 42.49 -54.87
C SER A 293 23.24 42.82 -55.80
N SER A 294 24.30 42.01 -55.79
CA SER A 294 25.47 42.24 -56.65
C SER A 294 25.17 42.07 -58.15
N GLU A 295 24.25 41.16 -58.50
CA GLU A 295 23.79 40.99 -59.88
C GLU A 295 22.93 42.18 -60.32
N LEU A 296 22.04 42.64 -59.44
CA LEU A 296 21.22 43.83 -59.69
C LEU A 296 22.10 45.07 -59.89
N GLU A 297 23.10 45.29 -59.03
CA GLU A 297 24.07 46.39 -59.18
C GLU A 297 24.81 46.32 -60.53
N LYS A 298 25.27 45.13 -60.94
CA LYS A 298 25.92 44.94 -62.26
C LYS A 298 24.97 45.29 -63.41
N SER A 299 23.72 44.85 -63.34
CA SER A 299 22.72 45.14 -64.37
C SER A 299 22.37 46.62 -64.45
N LEU A 300 22.25 47.30 -63.30
CA LEU A 300 22.01 48.74 -63.21
C LEU A 300 23.20 49.51 -63.79
N LYS A 301 24.43 49.10 -63.49
CA LYS A 301 25.62 49.74 -64.07
C LYS A 301 25.63 49.58 -65.60
N ALA A 302 25.34 48.39 -66.10
CA ALA A 302 25.27 48.13 -67.53
C ALA A 302 24.16 48.95 -68.24
N SER A 303 23.02 49.18 -67.60
CA SER A 303 21.95 50.01 -68.17
C SER A 303 22.32 51.49 -68.19
N LEU A 304 22.97 51.99 -67.15
CA LEU A 304 23.49 53.36 -67.10
C LEU A 304 24.56 53.61 -68.18
N ASP A 305 25.47 52.67 -68.38
CA ASP A 305 26.53 52.80 -69.40
C ASP A 305 25.93 52.79 -70.82
N LYS A 306 24.87 52.00 -71.07
CA LYS A 306 24.12 52.02 -72.33
C LYS A 306 23.41 53.36 -72.56
N ALA A 307 22.74 53.90 -71.53
CA ALA A 307 22.07 55.19 -71.61
C ALA A 307 23.07 56.32 -71.91
N ALA A 308 24.23 56.32 -71.25
CA ALA A 308 25.30 57.26 -71.52
C ALA A 308 25.83 57.14 -72.96
N ALA A 309 26.01 55.92 -73.48
CA ALA A 309 26.43 55.70 -74.87
C ALA A 309 25.40 56.24 -75.88
N SER A 310 24.10 55.99 -75.67
CA SER A 310 23.03 56.52 -76.53
C SER A 310 22.95 58.06 -76.48
N GLN A 311 23.12 58.65 -75.30
CA GLN A 311 23.16 60.11 -75.15
C GLN A 311 24.33 60.73 -75.93
N ASN A 312 25.51 60.12 -75.85
CA ASN A 312 26.69 60.56 -76.59
C ASN A 312 26.48 60.46 -78.12
N GLN A 313 25.81 59.40 -78.60
CA GLN A 313 25.46 59.27 -80.02
C GLN A 313 24.51 60.38 -80.50
N TYR A 314 23.49 60.70 -79.69
CA TYR A 314 22.55 61.79 -79.99
C TYR A 314 23.26 63.15 -80.04
N SER A 315 24.14 63.43 -79.09
CA SER A 315 24.96 64.66 -79.11
C SER A 315 25.84 64.75 -80.36
N SER A 316 26.53 63.67 -80.73
CA SER A 316 27.37 63.63 -81.95
C SER A 316 26.55 63.82 -83.23
N PHE A 317 25.35 63.24 -83.31
CA PHE A 317 24.46 63.42 -84.46
C PHE A 317 24.03 64.88 -84.61
N ARG A 318 23.66 65.54 -83.51
CA ARG A 318 23.28 66.96 -83.50
C ARG A 318 24.44 67.85 -83.94
N GLU A 319 25.66 67.59 -83.46
CA GLU A 319 26.86 68.33 -83.88
C GLU A 319 27.13 68.20 -85.40
N LYS A 320 26.92 67.02 -85.99
CA LYS A 320 27.05 66.81 -87.45
C LYS A 320 26.04 67.66 -88.23
N ILE A 321 24.79 67.76 -87.78
CA ILE A 321 23.77 68.61 -88.42
C ILE A 321 24.17 70.09 -88.33
N VAL A 322 24.61 70.56 -87.16
CA VAL A 322 25.08 71.94 -86.99
C VAL A 322 26.27 72.23 -87.92
N ALA A 323 27.22 71.30 -88.05
CA ALA A 323 28.36 71.47 -88.95
C ALA A 323 27.95 71.60 -90.43
N LEU A 324 27.00 70.78 -90.90
CA LEU A 324 26.49 70.84 -92.26
C LEU A 324 25.76 72.16 -92.57
N LEU A 325 24.95 72.65 -91.63
CA LEU A 325 24.24 73.92 -91.74
C LEU A 325 25.18 75.13 -91.66
N LYS A 326 26.25 75.03 -90.88
CA LYS A 326 27.28 76.08 -90.75
C LYS A 326 28.12 76.23 -92.01
N GLY A 327 28.52 75.12 -92.64
CA GLY A 327 29.40 75.12 -93.82
C GLY A 327 28.76 75.66 -95.11
N SER A 328 27.43 75.57 -95.23
CA SER A 328 26.72 75.97 -96.46
C SER A 328 25.94 77.28 -96.35
N TRP A 329 25.52 77.69 -95.15
CA TRP A 329 24.60 78.83 -94.98
C TRP A 329 24.90 79.75 -93.77
N GLY A 330 26.07 79.63 -93.15
CA GLY A 330 26.51 80.53 -92.07
C GLY A 330 25.67 80.45 -90.79
N PHE A 331 25.02 79.32 -90.54
CA PHE A 331 24.19 79.09 -89.35
C PHE A 331 25.04 78.95 -88.06
N THR A 332 24.66 79.64 -86.98
CA THR A 332 25.38 79.67 -85.70
C THR A 332 24.58 79.17 -84.49
N GLY A 333 23.32 78.77 -84.68
CA GLY A 333 22.48 78.25 -83.59
C GLY A 333 22.92 76.84 -83.14
N THR A 334 22.96 76.59 -81.84
CA THR A 334 23.34 75.27 -81.29
C THR A 334 22.14 74.51 -80.70
N THR A 335 20.98 75.15 -80.56
CA THR A 335 19.73 74.58 -80.05
C THR A 335 18.95 73.84 -81.14
N GLU A 336 18.23 72.77 -80.75
CA GLU A 336 17.44 71.95 -81.68
C GLU A 336 16.37 72.78 -82.41
N ASP A 337 15.69 73.67 -81.71
CA ASP A 337 14.66 74.53 -82.28
C ASP A 337 15.22 75.50 -83.34
N ALA A 338 16.43 76.04 -83.12
CA ALA A 338 17.10 76.92 -84.07
C ALA A 338 17.52 76.18 -85.36
N ILE A 339 17.89 74.90 -85.23
CA ILE A 339 18.22 74.05 -86.38
C ILE A 339 16.98 73.83 -87.25
N LEU A 340 15.81 73.60 -86.63
CA LEU A 340 14.55 73.36 -87.32
C LEU A 340 14.05 74.61 -88.07
N GLU A 341 14.12 75.79 -87.45
CA GLU A 341 13.69 77.05 -88.05
C GLU A 341 14.50 77.39 -89.32
N LYS A 342 15.82 77.17 -89.29
CA LYS A 342 16.69 77.43 -90.46
C LYS A 342 16.41 76.52 -91.65
N ILE A 343 15.97 75.28 -91.39
CA ILE A 343 15.59 74.33 -92.44
C ILE A 343 14.30 74.78 -93.14
N GLN A 344 13.35 75.38 -92.41
CA GLN A 344 12.11 75.91 -92.99
C GLN A 344 12.35 77.10 -93.94
N ASP A 345 13.23 78.03 -93.57
CA ASP A 345 13.59 79.18 -94.43
C ASP A 345 14.22 78.76 -95.77
N MET A 346 15.05 77.71 -95.77
CA MET A 346 15.62 77.16 -97.00
C MET A 346 14.53 76.61 -97.95
N GLY A 347 13.44 76.09 -97.40
CA GLY A 347 12.27 75.66 -98.17
C GLY A 347 11.67 76.80 -99.00
N GLY A 348 11.49 77.98 -98.39
CA GLY A 348 10.90 79.14 -99.07
C GLY A 348 11.71 79.65 -100.27
N GLN A 349 13.05 79.64 -100.20
CA GLN A 349 13.90 80.03 -101.34
C GLN A 349 13.92 78.99 -102.47
N LYS A 350 13.71 77.71 -102.16
CA LYS A 350 13.61 76.65 -103.17
C LYS A 350 12.36 76.83 -104.05
N GLU A 351 11.24 77.18 -103.45
CA GLU A 351 9.97 77.43 -104.15
C GLU A 351 10.03 78.61 -105.13
N SER A 352 10.82 79.66 -104.85
CA SER A 352 10.99 80.78 -105.79
C SER A 352 11.84 80.41 -107.00
N ARG A 353 12.92 79.63 -106.81
CA ARG A 353 13.73 79.06 -107.90
C ARG A 353 12.92 78.10 -108.78
N LYS A 354 12.03 77.31 -108.17
CA LYS A 354 11.12 76.39 -108.86
C LYS A 354 10.25 77.10 -109.91
N ARG A 355 9.76 78.31 -109.61
CA ARG A 355 8.98 79.12 -110.58
C ARG A 355 9.79 79.54 -111.80
N MET A 356 11.06 79.92 -111.60
CA MET A 356 11.97 80.27 -112.70
C MET A 356 12.30 79.05 -113.57
N VAL A 357 12.49 77.89 -112.93
CA VAL A 357 12.68 76.62 -113.62
C VAL A 357 11.46 76.27 -114.47
N SER A 358 10.23 76.50 -113.99
CA SER A 358 9.02 76.25 -114.80
C SER A 358 8.94 77.06 -116.10
N GLN A 359 9.52 78.26 -116.13
CA GLN A 359 9.56 79.09 -117.35
C GLN A 359 10.59 78.57 -118.36
N LEU A 360 11.74 78.09 -117.88
CA LEU A 360 12.74 77.42 -118.73
C LEU A 360 12.25 76.04 -119.19
N ASP A 361 11.54 75.30 -118.34
CA ASP A 361 10.90 74.03 -118.67
C ASP A 361 9.89 74.19 -119.81
N ALA A 362 9.15 75.29 -119.88
CA ALA A 362 8.23 75.55 -120.99
C ALA A 362 8.96 75.75 -122.32
N GLN A 363 10.12 76.42 -122.31
CA GLN A 363 10.97 76.59 -123.51
C GLN A 363 11.64 75.28 -123.91
N ILE A 364 12.15 74.52 -122.94
CA ILE A 364 12.71 73.17 -123.14
C ILE A 364 11.63 72.23 -123.66
N SER A 365 10.39 72.31 -123.17
CA SER A 365 9.28 71.45 -123.62
C SER A 365 8.99 71.65 -125.10
N LYS A 366 9.04 72.89 -125.60
CA LYS A 366 8.84 73.18 -127.03
C LYS A 366 9.96 72.62 -127.91
N LEU A 367 11.22 72.72 -127.47
CA LEU A 367 12.36 72.13 -128.19
C LEU A 367 12.41 70.61 -128.05
N MET A 368 12.01 70.06 -126.90
CA MET A 368 11.86 68.62 -126.67
C MET A 368 10.71 68.01 -127.45
N GLU A 369 9.66 68.76 -127.75
CA GLU A 369 8.58 68.28 -128.63
C GLU A 369 9.08 68.13 -130.07
N GLN A 370 9.86 69.10 -130.56
CA GLN A 370 10.48 69.04 -131.89
C GLN A 370 11.52 67.91 -131.97
N LEU A 371 12.46 67.85 -131.01
CA LEU A 371 13.44 66.77 -130.93
C LEU A 371 12.77 65.42 -130.67
N GLY A 372 11.71 65.38 -129.86
CA GLY A 372 10.96 64.18 -129.50
C GLY A 372 10.18 63.60 -130.68
N ASN A 373 9.71 64.44 -131.61
CA ASN A 373 9.10 63.97 -132.85
C ASN A 373 10.14 63.33 -133.78
N GLU A 374 11.31 63.93 -133.91
CA GLU A 374 12.40 63.41 -134.75
C GLU A 374 13.06 62.16 -134.14
N ALA A 375 13.32 62.20 -132.83
CA ALA A 375 13.74 61.05 -132.05
C ALA A 375 12.68 59.95 -132.04
N ARG A 376 11.37 60.23 -132.05
CA ARG A 376 10.33 59.19 -132.18
C ARG A 376 10.44 58.47 -133.51
N LEU A 377 10.74 59.17 -134.60
CA LEU A 377 10.89 58.55 -135.91
C LEU A 377 12.15 57.66 -135.94
N HIS A 378 13.28 58.16 -135.42
CA HIS A 378 14.52 57.39 -135.30
C HIS A 378 14.39 56.21 -134.32
N GLN A 379 13.80 56.43 -133.15
CA GLN A 379 13.52 55.41 -132.14
C GLN A 379 12.57 54.35 -132.69
N LYS A 380 11.53 54.70 -133.46
CA LYS A 380 10.63 53.70 -134.07
C LYS A 380 11.35 52.84 -135.11
N ALA A 381 12.28 53.41 -135.87
CA ALA A 381 13.10 52.66 -136.82
C ALA A 381 14.11 51.76 -136.10
N PHE A 382 14.82 52.30 -135.10
CA PHE A 382 15.78 51.55 -134.29
C PHE A 382 15.10 50.46 -133.46
N GLN A 383 13.96 50.73 -132.83
CA GLN A 383 13.17 49.74 -132.10
C GLN A 383 12.70 48.63 -133.02
N ARG A 384 12.37 48.89 -134.28
CA ARG A 384 12.01 47.80 -135.21
C ARG A 384 13.22 46.91 -135.52
N ALA A 385 14.39 47.50 -135.75
CA ALA A 385 15.63 46.76 -135.99
C ALA A 385 16.08 45.98 -134.75
N GLN A 386 16.20 46.64 -133.60
CA GLN A 386 16.55 46.03 -132.33
C GLN A 386 15.53 44.97 -131.90
N LYS A 387 14.23 45.18 -132.13
CA LYS A 387 13.22 44.15 -131.81
C LYS A 387 13.36 42.93 -132.71
N ALA A 388 13.77 43.09 -133.97
CA ALA A 388 14.08 41.95 -134.84
C ALA A 388 15.39 41.24 -134.43
N GLU A 389 16.44 41.97 -134.06
CA GLU A 389 17.70 41.39 -133.57
C GLU A 389 17.51 40.69 -132.22
N ASN A 390 16.87 41.34 -131.25
CA ASN A 390 16.55 40.71 -129.98
C ASN A 390 15.64 39.50 -130.18
N GLN A 391 14.69 39.54 -131.12
CA GLN A 391 13.87 38.36 -131.44
C GLN A 391 14.74 37.23 -131.99
N LEU A 392 15.72 37.53 -132.84
CA LEU A 392 16.61 36.52 -133.41
C LEU A 392 17.59 35.97 -132.37
N GLU A 393 18.19 36.82 -131.53
CA GLU A 393 19.07 36.42 -130.43
C GLU A 393 18.30 35.66 -129.34
N THR A 394 17.08 36.08 -129.02
CA THR A 394 16.19 35.33 -128.10
C THR A 394 15.86 33.98 -128.70
N LEU A 395 15.52 33.90 -129.99
CA LEU A 395 15.22 32.62 -130.64
C LEU A 395 16.45 31.73 -130.74
N GLN A 396 17.64 32.27 -131.00
CA GLN A 396 18.90 31.52 -130.98
C GLN A 396 19.24 31.04 -129.57
N GLY A 397 19.15 31.90 -128.56
CA GLY A 397 19.37 31.55 -127.15
C GLY A 397 18.36 30.51 -126.66
N GLN A 398 17.09 30.63 -127.07
CA GLN A 398 16.06 29.63 -126.81
C GLN A 398 16.38 28.31 -127.49
N LEU A 399 16.90 28.33 -128.72
CA LEU A 399 17.24 27.12 -129.45
C LEU A 399 18.44 26.42 -128.81
N THR A 400 19.51 27.15 -128.48
CA THR A 400 20.66 26.59 -127.75
C THR A 400 20.28 26.10 -126.36
N GLN A 401 19.42 26.84 -125.64
CA GLN A 401 18.93 26.42 -124.34
C GLN A 401 18.06 25.16 -124.46
N LEU A 402 17.19 25.06 -125.47
CA LEU A 402 16.39 23.86 -125.71
C LEU A 402 17.26 22.66 -126.12
N GLU A 403 18.34 22.87 -126.88
CA GLU A 403 19.32 21.84 -127.20
C GLU A 403 20.09 21.37 -125.95
N GLU A 404 20.51 22.29 -125.08
CA GLU A 404 21.14 21.96 -123.80
C GLU A 404 20.16 21.31 -122.80
N GLU A 405 18.90 21.77 -122.76
CA GLU A 405 17.82 21.17 -121.96
C GLU A 405 17.47 19.77 -122.48
N LEU A 406 17.51 19.54 -123.79
CA LEU A 406 17.33 18.22 -124.38
C LEU A 406 18.48 17.29 -124.01
N ALA A 407 19.74 17.73 -124.17
CA ALA A 407 20.91 16.94 -123.83
C ALA A 407 21.01 16.65 -122.32
N SER A 408 20.73 17.65 -121.48
CA SER A 408 20.66 17.45 -120.02
C SER A 408 19.47 16.58 -119.63
N GLY A 409 18.33 16.69 -120.33
CA GLY A 409 17.18 15.82 -120.19
C GLY A 409 17.46 14.36 -120.56
N GLU A 410 18.28 14.10 -121.58
CA GLU A 410 18.74 12.76 -121.94
C GLU A 410 19.66 12.17 -120.86
N CYS A 411 20.65 12.94 -120.39
CA CYS A 411 21.52 12.51 -119.29
C CYS A 411 20.75 12.23 -117.99
N LEU A 412 19.79 13.10 -117.64
CA LEU A 412 18.90 12.89 -116.50
C LEU A 412 18.04 11.64 -116.65
N ARG A 413 17.53 11.37 -117.86
CA ARG A 413 16.75 10.17 -118.16
C ARG A 413 17.58 8.91 -118.00
N ASP A 414 18.83 8.91 -118.44
CA ASP A 414 19.75 7.78 -118.27
C ASP A 414 20.09 7.54 -116.80
N ASN A 415 20.34 8.61 -116.04
CA ASN A 415 20.55 8.52 -114.60
C ASN A 415 19.31 7.99 -113.85
N LEU A 416 18.11 8.46 -114.23
CA LEU A 416 16.84 7.94 -113.69
C LEU A 416 16.62 6.47 -114.06
N ASN A 417 16.95 6.07 -115.29
CA ASN A 417 16.88 4.67 -115.72
C ASN A 417 17.85 3.79 -114.92
N PHE A 418 19.06 4.28 -114.64
CA PHE A 418 20.04 3.58 -113.81
C PHE A 418 19.56 3.41 -112.36
N GLU A 419 19.05 4.48 -111.74
CA GLU A 419 18.48 4.39 -110.39
C GLU A 419 17.24 3.49 -110.36
N ASN A 420 16.35 3.56 -111.37
CA ASN A 420 15.21 2.65 -111.48
C ASN A 420 15.64 1.18 -111.53
N GLN A 421 16.70 0.84 -112.27
CA GLN A 421 17.24 -0.53 -112.28
C GLN A 421 17.83 -0.96 -110.93
N LYS A 422 18.40 -0.03 -110.17
CA LYS A 422 18.92 -0.29 -108.81
C LYS A 422 17.77 -0.51 -107.82
N TYR A 423 16.70 0.29 -107.90
CA TYR A 423 15.49 0.14 -107.11
C TYR A 423 14.74 -1.16 -107.42
N LEU A 424 14.63 -1.54 -108.69
CA LEU A 424 14.06 -2.83 -109.11
C LEU A 424 14.82 -4.00 -108.47
N ARG A 425 16.16 -3.98 -108.54
CA ARG A 425 17.00 -5.01 -107.90
C ARG A 425 16.79 -5.08 -106.38
N PHE A 426 16.62 -3.93 -105.72
CA PHE A 426 16.31 -3.89 -104.29
C PHE A 426 14.93 -4.46 -103.98
N LEU A 427 13.91 -4.14 -104.78
CA LEU A 427 12.57 -4.71 -104.62
C LEU A 427 12.55 -6.22 -104.84
N ASP A 428 13.36 -6.75 -105.76
CA ASP A 428 13.50 -8.19 -105.97
C ASP A 428 14.08 -8.87 -104.72
N GLN A 429 15.16 -8.32 -104.16
CA GLN A 429 15.74 -8.83 -102.91
C GLN A 429 14.75 -8.76 -101.74
N LEU A 430 13.97 -7.67 -101.65
CA LEU A 430 12.99 -7.50 -100.59
C LEU A 430 11.83 -8.49 -100.75
N SER A 431 11.37 -8.71 -101.97
CA SER A 431 10.35 -9.71 -102.30
C SER A 431 10.82 -11.12 -101.93
N GLU A 432 12.09 -11.45 -102.18
CA GLU A 432 12.70 -12.72 -101.79
C GLU A 432 12.72 -12.92 -100.27
N LYS A 433 13.19 -11.91 -99.52
CA LYS A 433 13.19 -11.99 -98.06
C LYS A 433 11.78 -12.11 -97.47
N MET A 434 10.77 -11.57 -98.15
CA MET A 434 9.37 -11.67 -97.76
C MET A 434 8.65 -12.92 -98.30
N LYS A 435 9.35 -13.78 -99.05
CA LYS A 435 8.84 -14.99 -99.72
C LYS A 435 7.71 -14.69 -100.70
N LEU A 436 7.83 -13.59 -101.44
CA LEU A 436 6.90 -13.12 -102.46
C LEU A 436 7.42 -13.37 -103.89
N ASP A 437 8.52 -14.11 -104.05
CA ASP A 437 9.26 -14.28 -105.32
C ASP A 437 8.39 -14.60 -106.53
N GLN A 438 7.50 -15.60 -106.38
CA GLN A 438 6.62 -16.03 -107.46
C GLN A 438 5.60 -14.95 -107.86
N MET A 439 5.10 -14.19 -106.89
CA MET A 439 4.11 -13.15 -107.11
C MET A 439 4.77 -11.87 -107.65
N ALA A 440 5.98 -11.55 -107.19
CA ALA A 440 6.76 -10.43 -107.67
C ALA A 440 7.13 -10.63 -109.15
N ALA A 441 7.51 -11.84 -109.58
CA ALA A 441 7.88 -12.13 -110.97
C ALA A 441 6.79 -11.77 -112.00
N GLU A 442 5.51 -11.83 -111.61
CA GLU A 442 4.35 -11.62 -112.49
C GLU A 442 3.80 -10.17 -112.43
N LEU A 443 4.29 -9.33 -111.50
CA LEU A 443 3.77 -7.99 -111.25
C LEU A 443 4.70 -6.88 -111.74
N GLY A 444 4.12 -5.74 -112.16
CA GLY A 444 4.86 -4.50 -112.48
C GLY A 444 5.40 -3.80 -111.23
N PHE A 445 6.37 -2.89 -111.39
CA PHE A 445 7.09 -2.21 -110.29
C PHE A 445 6.17 -1.65 -109.20
N ASP A 446 5.14 -0.89 -109.58
CA ASP A 446 4.21 -0.26 -108.64
C ASP A 446 3.44 -1.32 -107.82
N MET A 447 2.96 -2.37 -108.48
CA MET A 447 2.19 -3.43 -107.82
C MET A 447 3.08 -4.30 -106.90
N ARG A 448 4.38 -4.45 -107.21
CA ARG A 448 5.32 -5.17 -106.32
C ARG A 448 5.46 -4.45 -104.97
N LEU A 449 5.54 -3.11 -104.99
CA LEU A 449 5.62 -2.32 -103.77
C LEU A 449 4.35 -2.49 -102.93
N ASP A 450 3.17 -2.45 -103.55
CA ASP A 450 1.90 -2.66 -102.86
C ASP A 450 1.78 -4.05 -102.24
N VAL A 451 2.24 -5.10 -102.93
CA VAL A 451 2.24 -6.47 -102.39
C VAL A 451 3.24 -6.62 -101.24
N VAL A 452 4.43 -6.02 -101.34
CA VAL A 452 5.42 -5.97 -100.26
C VAL A 452 4.87 -5.23 -99.03
N LEU A 453 4.18 -4.10 -99.23
CA LEU A 453 3.54 -3.35 -98.16
C LEU A 453 2.42 -4.16 -97.50
N ALA A 454 1.52 -4.75 -98.29
CA ALA A 454 0.45 -5.60 -97.78
C ALA A 454 0.99 -6.80 -96.98
N ARG A 455 2.07 -7.42 -97.45
CA ARG A 455 2.74 -8.51 -96.72
C ARG A 455 3.39 -8.03 -95.43
N THR A 456 4.00 -6.85 -95.44
CA THR A 456 4.60 -6.24 -94.24
C THR A 456 3.52 -5.93 -93.20
N GLU A 457 2.40 -5.34 -93.62
CA GLU A 457 1.26 -5.09 -92.74
C GLU A 457 0.68 -6.39 -92.18
N GLN A 458 0.60 -7.45 -92.99
CA GLN A 458 0.17 -8.76 -92.53
C GLN A 458 1.11 -9.31 -91.45
N LEU A 459 2.43 -9.25 -91.66
CA LEU A 459 3.41 -9.70 -90.68
C LEU A 459 3.33 -8.88 -89.38
N ILE A 460 3.16 -7.55 -89.48
CA ILE A 460 2.95 -6.67 -88.33
C ILE A 460 1.69 -7.08 -87.55
N ARG A 461 0.58 -7.39 -88.24
CA ARG A 461 -0.66 -7.85 -87.59
C ARG A 461 -0.48 -9.20 -86.90
N LEU A 462 0.23 -10.14 -87.51
CA LEU A 462 0.53 -11.45 -86.92
C LEU A 462 1.40 -11.30 -85.67
N GLU A 463 2.45 -10.48 -85.72
CA GLU A 463 3.31 -10.19 -84.58
C GLU A 463 2.53 -9.48 -83.47
N SER A 464 1.70 -8.48 -83.82
CA SER A 464 0.84 -7.80 -82.87
C SER A 464 -0.15 -8.76 -82.19
N HIS A 465 -0.72 -9.72 -82.93
CA HIS A 465 -1.58 -10.75 -82.35
C HIS A 465 -0.81 -11.64 -81.38
N ALA A 466 0.37 -12.13 -81.77
CA ALA A 466 1.23 -12.94 -80.92
C ALA A 466 1.64 -12.20 -79.64
N VAL A 467 1.97 -10.91 -79.73
CA VAL A 467 2.29 -10.05 -78.58
C VAL A 467 1.08 -9.89 -77.65
N VAL A 468 -0.12 -9.66 -78.20
CA VAL A 468 -1.36 -9.55 -77.40
C VAL A 468 -1.69 -10.88 -76.71
N GLU A 469 -1.55 -12.01 -77.42
CA GLU A 469 -1.75 -13.34 -76.86
C GLU A 469 -0.75 -13.63 -75.74
N ASN A 470 0.54 -13.36 -75.96
CA ASN A 470 1.59 -13.49 -74.94
C ASN A 470 1.34 -12.59 -73.73
N LYS A 471 0.90 -11.33 -73.94
CA LYS A 471 0.52 -10.41 -72.86
C LYS A 471 -0.66 -10.96 -72.06
N THR A 472 -1.64 -11.58 -72.73
CA THR A 472 -2.80 -12.20 -72.10
C THR A 472 -2.41 -13.44 -71.29
N ILE A 473 -1.54 -14.29 -71.83
CA ILE A 473 -0.98 -15.46 -71.13
C ILE A 473 -0.17 -15.01 -69.91
N ALA A 474 0.71 -14.03 -70.06
CA ALA A 474 1.52 -13.48 -68.97
C ALA A 474 0.63 -12.89 -67.86
N HIS A 475 -0.40 -12.13 -68.20
CA HIS A 475 -1.33 -11.59 -67.21
C HIS A 475 -2.13 -12.68 -66.50
N ASN A 476 -2.56 -13.73 -67.22
CA ASN A 476 -3.23 -14.88 -66.63
C ASN A 476 -2.30 -15.68 -65.69
N LEU A 477 -1.03 -15.86 -66.06
CA LEU A 477 -0.02 -16.47 -65.19
C LEU A 477 0.27 -15.62 -63.95
N GLN A 478 0.39 -14.30 -64.12
CA GLN A 478 0.56 -13.36 -63.01
C GLN A 478 -0.63 -13.41 -62.05
N ARG A 479 -1.86 -13.48 -62.56
CA ARG A 479 -3.07 -13.66 -61.75
C ARG A 479 -3.05 -15.00 -61.00
N LYS A 480 -2.73 -16.11 -61.69
CA LYS A 480 -2.60 -17.44 -61.06
C LYS A 480 -1.53 -17.43 -59.96
N LEU A 481 -0.39 -16.81 -60.20
CA LEU A 481 0.69 -16.67 -59.23
C LEU A 481 0.24 -15.86 -58.01
N LYS A 482 -0.46 -14.74 -58.23
CA LYS A 482 -1.05 -13.94 -57.15
C LYS A 482 -2.01 -14.77 -56.30
N THR A 483 -2.95 -15.49 -56.92
CA THR A 483 -3.90 -16.35 -56.20
C THR A 483 -3.21 -17.49 -55.44
N GLN A 484 -2.18 -18.11 -56.02
CA GLN A 484 -1.40 -19.15 -55.31
C GLN A 484 -0.61 -18.56 -54.13
N LYS A 485 -0.08 -17.36 -54.27
CA LYS A 485 0.61 -16.64 -53.20
C LYS A 485 -0.34 -16.30 -52.05
N GLU A 486 -1.49 -15.71 -52.33
CA GLU A 486 -2.53 -15.42 -51.33
C GLU A 486 -3.02 -16.70 -50.63
N ARG A 487 -3.17 -17.81 -51.38
CA ARG A 487 -3.53 -19.11 -50.81
C ARG A 487 -2.44 -19.68 -49.89
N LEU A 488 -1.17 -19.48 -50.24
CA LEU A 488 -0.04 -19.88 -49.41
C LEU A 488 0.01 -19.05 -48.13
N GLU A 489 -0.06 -17.72 -48.25
CA GLU A 489 -0.09 -16.77 -47.11
C GLU A 489 -1.27 -17.08 -46.17
N SER A 490 -2.46 -17.39 -46.71
CA SER A 490 -3.62 -17.82 -45.92
C SER A 490 -3.38 -19.13 -45.17
N LYS A 491 -2.76 -20.13 -45.81
CA LYS A 491 -2.40 -21.40 -45.16
C LYS A 491 -1.31 -21.21 -44.10
N GLU A 492 -0.35 -20.33 -44.36
CA GLU A 492 0.71 -20.00 -43.41
C GLU A 492 0.14 -19.32 -42.17
N LEU A 493 -0.78 -18.36 -42.33
CA LEU A 493 -1.54 -17.75 -41.24
C LEU A 493 -2.35 -18.80 -40.46
N HIS A 494 -3.01 -19.72 -41.16
CA HIS A 494 -3.74 -20.80 -40.48
C HIS A 494 -2.79 -21.70 -39.66
N MET A 495 -1.63 -22.03 -40.21
CA MET A 495 -0.62 -22.82 -39.51
C MET A 495 -0.03 -22.09 -38.29
N THR A 496 0.21 -20.77 -38.37
CA THR A 496 0.67 -19.99 -37.21
C THR A 496 -0.41 -19.92 -36.13
N LEU A 497 -1.68 -19.70 -36.50
CA LEU A 497 -2.82 -19.74 -35.57
C LEU A 497 -2.99 -21.11 -34.91
N LEU A 498 -2.88 -22.21 -35.66
CA LEU A 498 -2.96 -23.56 -35.10
C LEU A 498 -1.80 -23.85 -34.14
N ARG A 499 -0.56 -23.44 -34.46
CA ARG A 499 0.58 -23.57 -33.55
C ARG A 499 0.37 -22.77 -32.27
N GLN A 500 -0.14 -21.53 -32.37
CA GLN A 500 -0.45 -20.71 -31.21
C GLN A 500 -1.56 -21.35 -30.35
N LYS A 501 -2.61 -21.88 -30.99
CA LYS A 501 -3.70 -22.57 -30.28
C LYS A 501 -3.21 -23.85 -29.60
N LEU A 502 -2.33 -24.62 -30.24
CA LEU A 502 -1.70 -25.80 -29.63
C LEU A 502 -0.84 -25.43 -28.43
N ALA A 503 -0.03 -24.37 -28.52
CA ALA A 503 0.76 -23.87 -27.40
C ALA A 503 -0.14 -23.46 -26.22
N GLN A 504 -1.21 -22.70 -26.49
CA GLN A 504 -2.20 -22.33 -25.47
C GLN A 504 -2.87 -23.55 -24.82
N LEU A 505 -3.29 -24.54 -25.60
CA LEU A 505 -3.91 -25.76 -25.07
C LEU A 505 -2.92 -26.60 -24.26
N GLN A 506 -1.64 -26.59 -24.63
CA GLN A 506 -0.58 -27.26 -23.87
C GLN A 506 -0.30 -26.57 -22.54
N GLU A 507 -0.21 -25.24 -22.52
CA GLU A 507 -0.10 -24.43 -21.30
C GLU A 507 -1.31 -24.63 -20.39
N GLU A 508 -2.53 -24.59 -20.94
CA GLU A 508 -3.76 -24.81 -20.18
C GLU A 508 -3.80 -26.21 -19.56
N ARG A 509 -3.37 -27.25 -20.31
CA ARG A 509 -3.25 -28.61 -19.79
C ARG A 509 -2.23 -28.70 -18.66
N GLN A 510 -1.07 -28.07 -18.80
CA GLN A 510 -0.04 -28.04 -17.76
C GLN A 510 -0.56 -27.33 -16.49
N ALA A 511 -1.22 -26.18 -16.65
CA ALA A 511 -1.84 -25.45 -15.55
C ALA A 511 -2.93 -26.28 -14.85
N ARG A 512 -3.82 -26.94 -15.60
CA ARG A 512 -4.83 -27.85 -15.03
C ARG A 512 -4.20 -29.02 -14.26
N THR A 513 -3.10 -29.57 -14.76
CA THR A 513 -2.37 -30.66 -14.09
C THR A 513 -1.74 -30.17 -12.79
N ALA A 514 -1.10 -29.00 -12.79
CA ALA A 514 -0.54 -28.38 -11.59
C ALA A 514 -1.62 -28.09 -10.53
N LEU A 515 -2.76 -27.53 -10.95
CA LEU A 515 -3.91 -27.28 -10.07
C LEU A 515 -4.52 -28.56 -9.50
N ALA A 516 -4.51 -29.67 -10.25
CA ALA A 516 -4.95 -30.96 -9.73
C ALA A 516 -4.02 -31.47 -8.63
N VAL A 517 -2.70 -31.37 -8.83
CA VAL A 517 -1.68 -31.75 -7.84
C VAL A 517 -1.80 -30.88 -6.57
N GLU A 518 -1.94 -29.56 -6.72
CA GLU A 518 -2.11 -28.65 -5.58
C GLU A 518 -3.40 -28.95 -4.81
N ARG A 519 -4.51 -29.26 -5.51
CA ARG A 519 -5.75 -29.70 -4.85
C ARG A 519 -5.54 -31.00 -4.08
N ASP A 520 -4.88 -31.99 -4.66
CA ASP A 520 -4.62 -33.26 -3.99
C ASP A 520 -3.74 -33.06 -2.74
N GLU A 521 -2.69 -32.24 -2.83
CA GLU A 521 -1.85 -31.86 -1.69
C GLU A 521 -2.67 -31.14 -0.59
N ALA A 522 -3.51 -30.18 -0.97
CA ALA A 522 -4.40 -29.47 -0.06
C ALA A 522 -5.40 -30.43 0.61
N THR A 523 -5.99 -31.38 -0.13
CA THR A 523 -6.90 -32.37 0.46
C THR A 523 -6.19 -33.30 1.46
N VAL A 524 -4.94 -33.69 1.19
CA VAL A 524 -4.12 -34.47 2.11
C VAL A 524 -3.78 -33.66 3.36
N ALA A 525 -3.45 -32.37 3.21
CA ALA A 525 -3.19 -31.47 4.33
C ALA A 525 -4.45 -31.28 5.20
N SER A 526 -5.61 -31.03 4.60
CA SER A 526 -6.89 -30.93 5.31
C SER A 526 -7.23 -32.21 6.08
N ARG A 527 -7.08 -33.39 5.47
CA ARG A 527 -7.27 -34.68 6.17
C ARG A 527 -6.33 -34.88 7.36
N LYS A 528 -5.09 -34.38 7.28
CA LYS A 528 -4.15 -34.42 8.42
C LYS A 528 -4.58 -33.48 9.55
N LEU A 529 -5.08 -32.29 9.21
CA LEU A 529 -5.61 -31.34 10.18
C LEU A 529 -6.89 -31.84 10.83
N GLU A 530 -7.83 -32.40 10.07
CA GLU A 530 -9.04 -33.06 10.60
C GLU A 530 -8.67 -34.14 11.63
N LYS A 531 -7.71 -35.02 11.32
CA LYS A 531 -7.24 -36.03 12.27
C LYS A 531 -6.61 -35.43 13.54
N LYS A 532 -5.96 -34.27 13.44
CA LYS A 532 -5.42 -33.56 14.63
C LYS A 532 -6.56 -32.95 15.45
N VAL A 533 -7.55 -32.34 14.80
CA VAL A 533 -8.74 -31.80 15.45
C VAL A 533 -9.49 -32.91 16.18
N ASP A 534 -9.72 -34.07 15.55
CA ASP A 534 -10.36 -35.22 16.19
C ASP A 534 -9.61 -35.71 17.44
N ARG A 535 -8.27 -35.73 17.39
CA ARG A 535 -7.44 -36.10 18.56
C ARG A 535 -7.59 -35.08 19.69
N LEU A 536 -7.43 -33.79 19.38
CA LEU A 536 -7.58 -32.72 20.37
C LEU A 536 -9.00 -32.67 20.94
N GLN A 537 -10.02 -32.98 20.14
CA GLN A 537 -11.40 -33.03 20.59
C GLN A 537 -11.67 -34.22 21.53
N LYS A 538 -11.04 -35.37 21.27
CA LYS A 538 -11.04 -36.52 22.19
C LYS A 538 -10.34 -36.19 23.50
N GLU A 539 -9.15 -35.59 23.46
CA GLU A 539 -8.42 -35.15 24.65
C GLU A 539 -9.22 -34.14 25.47
N LEU A 540 -9.82 -33.14 24.81
CA LEU A 540 -10.70 -32.17 25.45
C LEU A 540 -11.91 -32.84 26.11
N SER A 541 -12.53 -33.83 25.46
CA SER A 541 -13.64 -34.58 26.03
C SER A 541 -13.24 -35.36 27.28
N ALA A 542 -12.05 -36.00 27.27
CA ALA A 542 -11.51 -36.71 28.42
C ALA A 542 -11.21 -35.75 29.58
N CYS A 543 -10.61 -34.59 29.30
CA CYS A 543 -10.40 -33.54 30.31
C CYS A 543 -11.72 -33.01 30.88
N ARG A 544 -12.76 -32.84 30.06
CA ARG A 544 -14.10 -32.45 30.54
C ARG A 544 -14.69 -33.49 31.47
N VAL A 545 -14.60 -34.78 31.12
CA VAL A 545 -15.06 -35.89 31.97
C VAL A 545 -14.31 -35.89 33.31
N SER A 546 -12.97 -35.80 33.28
CA SER A 546 -12.16 -35.71 34.51
C SER A 546 -12.53 -34.48 35.36
N ASN A 547 -12.79 -33.33 34.75
CA ASN A 547 -13.23 -32.14 35.47
C ASN A 547 -14.63 -32.34 36.09
N THR A 548 -15.56 -32.99 35.40
CA THR A 548 -16.86 -33.35 35.99
C THR A 548 -16.73 -34.33 37.15
N GLU A 549 -15.82 -35.32 37.06
CA GLU A 549 -15.53 -36.25 38.16
C GLU A 549 -14.91 -35.54 39.36
N LEU A 550 -13.97 -34.62 39.14
CA LEU A 550 -13.37 -33.82 40.20
C LEU A 550 -14.41 -32.90 40.87
N LYS A 551 -15.33 -32.32 40.10
CA LYS A 551 -16.46 -31.55 40.66
C LYS A 551 -17.40 -32.43 41.49
N ALA A 552 -17.68 -33.65 41.06
CA ALA A 552 -18.47 -34.61 41.84
C ALA A 552 -17.75 -34.96 43.17
N LYS A 553 -16.46 -35.32 43.11
CA LYS A 553 -15.65 -35.56 44.32
C LYS A 553 -15.59 -34.36 45.25
N LEU A 554 -15.53 -33.15 44.72
CA LEU A 554 -15.57 -31.92 45.51
C LEU A 554 -16.93 -31.73 46.20
N ALA A 555 -18.03 -32.04 45.50
CA ALA A 555 -19.37 -32.02 46.08
C ALA A 555 -19.50 -33.05 47.22
N ASP A 556 -19.02 -34.28 47.02
CA ASP A 556 -19.01 -35.33 48.06
C ASP A 556 -18.17 -34.89 49.27
N THR A 557 -17.02 -34.28 49.03
CA THR A 557 -16.16 -33.73 50.09
C THR A 557 -16.85 -32.61 50.86
N ASN A 558 -17.59 -31.74 50.17
CA ASN A 558 -18.38 -30.69 50.81
C ASN A 558 -19.52 -31.28 51.64
N GLU A 559 -20.19 -32.32 51.17
CA GLU A 559 -21.22 -33.04 51.94
C GLU A 559 -20.63 -33.67 53.20
N LEU A 560 -19.47 -34.33 53.09
CA LEU A 560 -18.74 -34.86 54.25
C LEU A 560 -18.34 -33.76 55.24
N LYS A 561 -17.91 -32.60 54.74
CA LYS A 561 -17.60 -31.44 55.59
C LYS A 561 -18.84 -30.92 56.31
N ILE A 562 -20.00 -30.85 55.65
CA ILE A 562 -21.28 -30.49 56.29
C ILE A 562 -21.63 -31.50 57.38
N LYS A 563 -21.58 -32.81 57.09
CA LYS A 563 -21.82 -33.87 58.09
C LYS A 563 -20.86 -33.76 59.28
N THR A 564 -19.59 -33.46 59.03
CA THR A 564 -18.59 -33.25 60.09
C THR A 564 -18.95 -32.03 60.96
N LEU A 565 -19.39 -30.93 60.35
CA LEU A 565 -19.84 -29.75 61.08
C LEU A 565 -21.12 -30.02 61.91
N GLU A 566 -22.06 -30.79 61.37
CA GLU A 566 -23.26 -31.23 62.09
C GLU A 566 -22.91 -32.14 63.27
N GLN A 567 -22.01 -33.10 63.08
CA GLN A 567 -21.48 -33.94 64.16
C GLN A 567 -20.78 -33.11 65.24
N ASN A 568 -19.93 -32.15 64.86
CA ASN A 568 -19.29 -31.25 65.81
C ASN A 568 -20.31 -30.42 66.61
N LYS A 569 -21.39 -29.95 65.96
CA LYS A 569 -22.48 -29.25 66.65
C LYS A 569 -23.20 -30.16 67.64
N ALA A 570 -23.48 -31.42 67.27
CA ALA A 570 -24.08 -32.39 68.17
C ALA A 570 -23.17 -32.71 69.37
N ILE A 571 -21.85 -32.82 69.15
CA ILE A 571 -20.86 -32.99 70.22
C ILE A 571 -20.87 -31.78 71.16
N GLU A 572 -20.93 -30.56 70.61
CA GLU A 572 -21.00 -29.33 71.40
C GLU A 572 -22.28 -29.27 72.25
N ASP A 573 -23.44 -29.61 71.67
CA ASP A 573 -24.71 -29.69 72.40
C ASP A 573 -24.67 -30.76 73.51
N LEU A 574 -24.07 -31.92 73.22
CA LEU A 574 -23.84 -32.97 74.22
C LEU A 574 -22.90 -32.51 75.32
N ASN A 575 -21.80 -31.81 75.00
CA ASN A 575 -20.89 -31.22 75.99
C ASN A 575 -21.61 -30.21 76.89
N GLN A 576 -22.43 -29.33 76.33
CA GLN A 576 -23.25 -28.39 77.11
C GLN A 576 -24.25 -29.14 78.01
N SER A 577 -24.84 -30.23 77.54
CA SER A 577 -25.74 -31.06 78.35
C SER A 577 -25.00 -31.78 79.48
N ARG A 578 -23.79 -32.29 79.20
CA ARG A 578 -22.88 -32.90 80.18
C ARG A 578 -22.52 -31.89 81.25
N ASP A 579 -22.13 -30.67 80.88
CA ASP A 579 -21.77 -29.61 81.82
C ASP A 579 -22.96 -29.19 82.71
N LYS A 580 -24.19 -29.19 82.15
CA LYS A 580 -25.42 -28.99 82.95
C LYS A 580 -25.65 -30.14 83.93
N LEU A 581 -25.47 -31.39 83.48
CA LEU A 581 -25.56 -32.57 84.33
C LEU A 581 -24.50 -32.56 85.43
N GLU A 582 -23.27 -32.16 85.12
CA GLU A 582 -22.18 -32.01 86.07
C GLU A 582 -22.52 -30.98 87.14
N LYS A 583 -23.03 -29.80 86.75
CA LYS A 583 -23.54 -28.79 87.70
C LYS A 583 -24.69 -29.31 88.57
N MET A 584 -25.59 -30.11 88.01
CA MET A 584 -26.66 -30.75 88.78
C MET A 584 -26.13 -31.81 89.75
N LYS A 585 -25.15 -32.62 89.33
CA LYS A 585 -24.44 -33.60 90.15
C LYS A 585 -23.73 -32.90 91.30
N GLU A 586 -22.94 -31.85 91.06
CA GLU A 586 -22.27 -31.07 92.12
C GLU A 586 -23.29 -30.47 93.11
N LYS A 587 -24.46 -30.02 92.63
CA LYS A 587 -25.53 -29.50 93.50
C LYS A 587 -26.17 -30.61 94.33
N ALA A 588 -26.34 -31.79 93.76
CA ALA A 588 -26.83 -32.98 94.46
C ALA A 588 -25.81 -33.48 95.48
N GLU A 589 -24.52 -33.53 95.14
CA GLU A 589 -23.42 -33.86 96.05
C GLU A 589 -23.33 -32.87 97.22
N ARG A 590 -23.44 -31.56 96.96
CA ARG A 590 -23.52 -30.55 98.05
C ARG A 590 -24.72 -30.77 98.96
N LYS A 591 -25.89 -31.09 98.40
CA LYS A 591 -27.08 -31.42 99.20
C LYS A 591 -26.88 -32.70 100.01
N LEU A 592 -26.34 -33.74 99.39
CA LEU A 592 -26.04 -35.02 100.04
C LEU A 592 -25.05 -34.82 101.19
N MET A 593 -23.98 -34.05 100.97
CA MET A 593 -23.03 -33.67 102.01
C MET A 593 -23.71 -32.90 103.15
N SER A 594 -24.62 -31.96 102.86
CA SER A 594 -25.37 -31.23 103.90
C SER A 594 -26.33 -32.13 104.69
N VAL A 595 -26.93 -33.13 104.05
CA VAL A 595 -27.80 -34.11 104.70
C VAL A 595 -26.95 -35.06 105.53
N LYS A 596 -25.79 -35.49 105.02
CA LYS A 596 -24.83 -36.32 105.75
C LYS A 596 -24.35 -35.61 107.02
N THR A 597 -23.91 -34.36 106.94
CA THR A 597 -23.51 -33.60 108.13
C THR A 597 -24.64 -33.43 109.13
N LYS A 598 -25.89 -33.23 108.66
CA LYS A 598 -27.07 -33.16 109.54
C LYS A 598 -27.36 -34.51 110.21
N LEU A 599 -27.24 -35.60 109.46
CA LEU A 599 -27.41 -36.95 109.99
C LEU A 599 -26.35 -37.25 111.06
N ASP A 600 -25.09 -36.96 110.77
CA ASP A 600 -23.97 -37.13 111.70
C ASP A 600 -24.21 -36.32 113.00
N THR A 601 -24.71 -35.08 112.91
CA THR A 601 -25.08 -34.30 114.11
C THR A 601 -26.25 -34.89 114.89
N THR A 602 -27.30 -35.38 114.21
CA THR A 602 -28.44 -36.02 114.89
C THR A 602 -28.07 -37.36 115.50
N GLU A 603 -27.17 -38.11 114.87
CA GLU A 603 -26.63 -39.37 115.40
C GLU A 603 -25.78 -39.10 116.66
N HIS A 604 -24.95 -38.06 116.64
CA HIS A 604 -24.18 -37.63 117.80
C HIS A 604 -25.07 -37.18 118.97
N GLU A 605 -26.09 -36.35 118.71
CA GLU A 605 -27.07 -35.92 119.72
C GLU A 605 -27.86 -37.12 120.28
N ALA A 606 -28.28 -38.06 119.43
CA ALA A 606 -28.98 -39.26 119.85
C ALA A 606 -28.09 -40.19 120.71
N ALA A 607 -26.81 -40.33 120.36
CA ALA A 607 -25.84 -41.07 121.16
C ALA A 607 -25.64 -40.44 122.54
N GLU A 608 -25.53 -39.11 122.61
CA GLU A 608 -25.37 -38.37 123.87
C GLU A 608 -26.61 -38.52 124.78
N GLN A 609 -27.83 -38.48 124.22
CA GLN A 609 -29.06 -38.72 124.97
C GLN A 609 -29.16 -40.17 125.47
N ARG A 610 -28.69 -41.13 124.66
CA ARG A 610 -28.65 -42.54 125.05
C ARG A 610 -27.68 -42.76 126.21
N GLU A 611 -26.52 -42.09 126.20
CA GLU A 611 -25.54 -42.11 127.29
C GLU A 611 -26.11 -41.49 128.58
N LYS A 612 -26.82 -40.36 128.49
CA LYS A 612 -27.52 -39.71 129.62
C LYS A 612 -28.59 -40.62 130.23
N ALA A 613 -29.40 -41.29 129.41
CA ALA A 613 -30.41 -42.23 129.88
C ALA A 613 -29.78 -43.45 130.58
N LYS A 614 -28.66 -43.96 130.06
CA LYS A 614 -27.92 -45.06 130.66
C LYS A 614 -27.37 -44.69 132.05
N ASN A 615 -26.75 -43.51 132.18
CA ASN A 615 -26.26 -42.99 133.46
C ASN A 615 -27.41 -42.80 134.47
N MET A 616 -28.58 -42.33 134.03
CA MET A 616 -29.74 -42.15 134.90
C MET A 616 -30.31 -43.48 135.40
N ILE A 617 -30.34 -44.52 134.55
CA ILE A 617 -30.75 -45.88 134.97
C ILE A 617 -29.77 -46.44 136.01
N GLU A 618 -28.47 -46.19 135.86
CA GLU A 618 -27.45 -46.67 136.80
C GLU A 618 -27.62 -46.04 138.20
N VAL A 619 -27.93 -44.75 138.26
CA VAL A 619 -28.28 -44.05 139.52
C VAL A 619 -29.53 -44.65 140.17
N VAL A 620 -30.64 -44.78 139.44
CA VAL A 620 -31.89 -45.36 139.98
C VAL A 620 -31.68 -46.80 140.45
N THR A 621 -30.88 -47.59 139.73
CA THR A 621 -30.57 -48.98 140.12
C THR A 621 -29.75 -49.02 141.43
N SER A 622 -28.85 -48.07 141.64
CA SER A 622 -28.06 -47.95 142.87
C SER A 622 -28.92 -47.53 144.08
N GLU A 623 -29.89 -46.63 143.89
CA GLU A 623 -30.83 -46.20 144.94
C GLU A 623 -31.78 -47.33 145.36
N VAL A 624 -32.30 -48.09 144.40
CA VAL A 624 -33.15 -49.27 144.67
C VAL A 624 -32.39 -50.32 145.48
N LYS A 625 -31.09 -50.53 145.21
CA LYS A 625 -30.25 -51.42 146.02
C LYS A 625 -30.10 -50.96 147.46
N ILE A 626 -29.98 -49.65 147.69
CA ILE A 626 -29.83 -49.07 149.04
C ILE A 626 -31.15 -49.18 149.83
N LEU A 627 -32.28 -48.81 149.21
CA LEU A 627 -33.61 -48.88 149.85
C LEU A 627 -34.02 -50.31 150.22
N LYS A 628 -33.65 -51.30 149.39
CA LYS A 628 -33.90 -52.71 149.69
C LYS A 628 -33.13 -53.17 150.93
N LYS A 629 -31.89 -52.69 151.11
CA LYS A 629 -31.03 -53.03 152.25
C LYS A 629 -31.52 -52.42 153.56
N SER A 630 -32.03 -51.18 153.53
CA SER A 630 -32.59 -50.54 154.74
C SER A 630 -33.89 -51.18 155.20
N LEU A 631 -34.70 -51.70 154.27
CA LEU A 631 -35.94 -52.40 154.59
C LEU A 631 -35.68 -53.73 155.31
N GLU A 632 -34.72 -54.53 154.82
CA GLU A 632 -34.31 -55.79 155.48
C GLU A 632 -33.74 -55.57 156.89
N GLU A 633 -33.08 -54.45 157.15
CA GLU A 633 -32.59 -54.09 158.49
C GLU A 633 -33.71 -53.64 159.43
N ALA A 634 -34.77 -53.01 158.92
CA ALA A 634 -35.93 -52.60 159.71
C ALA A 634 -36.74 -53.82 160.19
N GLU A 635 -37.02 -54.77 159.30
CA GLU A 635 -37.71 -56.03 159.65
C GLU A 635 -36.96 -56.84 160.71
N LYS A 636 -35.62 -56.87 160.64
CA LYS A 636 -34.80 -57.58 161.65
C LYS A 636 -34.88 -56.93 163.03
N ARG A 637 -34.91 -55.60 163.13
CA ARG A 637 -35.04 -54.89 164.42
C ARG A 637 -36.41 -55.09 165.05
N GLU A 638 -37.48 -55.07 164.24
CA GLU A 638 -38.84 -55.27 164.72
C GLU A 638 -39.01 -56.66 165.37
N LYS A 639 -38.47 -57.70 164.71
CA LYS A 639 -38.52 -59.07 165.22
C LYS A 639 -37.81 -59.23 166.57
N GLN A 640 -36.65 -58.58 166.76
CA GLN A 640 -35.89 -58.63 168.01
C GLN A 640 -36.62 -57.95 169.19
N LEU A 641 -37.37 -56.88 168.94
CA LEU A 641 -38.12 -56.16 169.98
C LEU A 641 -39.36 -56.93 170.44
N LEU A 642 -40.02 -57.63 169.52
CA LEU A 642 -41.12 -58.54 169.84
C LEU A 642 -40.65 -59.70 170.72
N ASP A 643 -39.51 -60.31 170.40
CA ASP A 643 -38.93 -61.40 171.21
C ASP A 643 -38.53 -60.92 172.62
N PHE A 644 -37.97 -59.71 172.73
CA PHE A 644 -37.60 -59.13 174.04
C PHE A 644 -38.81 -58.88 174.93
N ARG A 645 -39.91 -58.36 174.36
CA ARG A 645 -41.17 -58.13 175.08
C ARG A 645 -41.73 -59.42 175.70
N ASP A 646 -41.67 -60.54 174.98
CA ASP A 646 -42.17 -61.83 175.46
C ASP A 646 -41.31 -62.37 176.62
N VAL A 647 -39.98 -62.23 176.54
CA VAL A 647 -39.06 -62.65 177.62
C VAL A 647 -39.30 -61.86 178.90
N VAL A 648 -39.44 -60.53 178.81
CA VAL A 648 -39.69 -59.68 179.99
C VAL A 648 -41.05 -59.99 180.62
N SER A 649 -42.06 -60.30 179.80
CA SER A 649 -43.38 -60.70 180.29
C SER A 649 -43.36 -62.03 181.05
N GLN A 650 -42.55 -63.01 180.60
CA GLN A 650 -42.36 -64.27 181.32
C GLN A 650 -41.58 -64.11 182.64
N MET A 651 -40.55 -63.26 182.66
CA MET A 651 -39.75 -63.03 183.86
C MET A 651 -40.50 -62.34 185.00
N LEU A 652 -41.57 -61.59 184.70
CA LEU A 652 -42.38 -60.87 185.68
C LEU A 652 -43.54 -61.70 186.28
N GLY A 653 -43.63 -63.00 185.98
CA GLY A 653 -44.66 -63.88 186.55
C GLY A 653 -46.09 -63.54 186.12
N LEU A 654 -46.25 -62.73 185.07
CA LEU A 654 -47.54 -62.40 184.47
C LEU A 654 -47.95 -63.58 183.57
N THR A 655 -48.67 -64.56 184.12
CA THR A 655 -49.17 -65.69 183.31
C THR A 655 -50.11 -65.19 182.23
N VAL A 656 -49.70 -65.51 181.01
CA VAL A 656 -50.18 -65.02 179.72
C VAL A 656 -51.46 -65.75 179.32
N THR A 657 -52.62 -65.17 179.66
CA THR A 657 -53.87 -65.48 178.95
C THR A 657 -54.72 -64.26 178.63
N SER A 658 -54.14 -63.05 178.59
CA SER A 658 -54.85 -61.88 178.05
C SER A 658 -53.95 -61.01 177.22
N LEU A 659 -54.26 -60.95 175.92
CA LEU A 659 -53.65 -60.12 174.90
C LEU A 659 -54.12 -58.66 175.07
N ALA A 660 -53.66 -58.03 176.14
CA ALA A 660 -53.56 -56.59 176.35
C ALA A 660 -52.98 -56.40 177.75
N LEU A 661 -51.66 -56.51 177.88
CA LEU A 661 -50.93 -55.99 179.03
C LEU A 661 -50.42 -54.61 178.63
N PRO A 662 -51.04 -53.52 179.10
CA PRO A 662 -50.53 -52.17 178.86
C PRO A 662 -49.16 -52.01 179.52
N GLU A 663 -48.23 -51.37 178.80
CA GLU A 663 -46.81 -51.22 179.15
C GLU A 663 -46.57 -50.67 180.57
N TYR A 664 -47.52 -49.88 181.08
CA TYR A 664 -47.43 -49.31 182.43
C TYR A 664 -47.47 -50.38 183.55
N GLU A 665 -48.05 -51.57 183.35
CA GLU A 665 -48.07 -52.62 184.39
C GLU A 665 -46.72 -53.33 184.56
N ILE A 666 -46.02 -53.56 183.43
CA ILE A 666 -44.63 -54.05 183.40
C ILE A 666 -43.73 -53.04 184.12
N ILE A 667 -43.91 -51.76 183.82
CA ILE A 667 -43.18 -50.65 184.46
C ILE A 667 -43.51 -50.56 185.96
N LYS A 668 -44.78 -50.68 186.38
CA LYS A 668 -45.20 -50.55 187.78
C LYS A 668 -44.79 -51.72 188.67
N CYS A 669 -44.58 -52.92 188.11
CA CYS A 669 -43.97 -54.05 188.82
C CYS A 669 -42.44 -53.89 188.95
N LEU A 670 -41.77 -53.41 187.89
CA LEU A 670 -40.35 -53.07 187.93
C LEU A 670 -40.08 -51.94 188.93
N GLU A 671 -40.90 -50.89 188.96
CA GLU A 671 -40.80 -49.80 189.92
C GLU A 671 -41.00 -50.28 191.37
N ARG A 672 -41.91 -51.22 191.63
CA ARG A 672 -42.12 -51.78 192.98
C ARG A 672 -40.93 -52.62 193.46
N LEU A 673 -40.31 -53.38 192.57
CA LEU A 673 -39.08 -54.12 192.90
C LEU A 673 -37.93 -53.15 193.21
N ILE A 674 -37.81 -52.09 192.42
CA ILE A 674 -36.75 -51.07 192.54
C ILE A 674 -36.88 -50.25 193.83
N HIS A 675 -38.08 -50.07 194.40
CA HIS A 675 -38.24 -49.36 195.68
C HIS A 675 -37.86 -50.18 196.93
N SER A 676 -37.64 -51.49 196.81
CA SER A 676 -37.39 -52.39 197.95
C SER A 676 -35.91 -52.66 198.27
N HIS A 677 -34.98 -52.17 197.44
CA HIS A 677 -33.54 -52.28 197.73
C HIS A 677 -32.79 -50.95 197.54
N GLN A 678 -32.53 -50.34 198.69
CA GLN A 678 -31.66 -49.21 198.96
C GLN A 678 -30.16 -49.61 198.79
N HIS A 679 -29.36 -48.62 198.36
CA HIS A 679 -27.90 -48.56 198.40
C HIS A 679 -27.06 -49.37 197.38
N HIS A 680 -26.00 -48.68 196.91
CA HIS A 680 -24.71 -49.18 196.43
C HIS A 680 -24.45 -49.40 194.91
N PHE A 681 -23.41 -48.65 194.44
CA PHE A 681 -22.49 -48.86 193.30
C PHE A 681 -23.05 -48.72 191.87
N VAL A 682 -22.48 -47.95 190.91
CA VAL A 682 -21.08 -47.65 190.48
C VAL A 682 -20.44 -48.73 189.59
N THR A 683 -20.13 -48.29 188.35
CA THR A 683 -19.15 -48.76 187.32
C THR A 683 -19.46 -49.93 186.37
N CYS A 684 -19.33 -49.65 185.06
CA CYS A 684 -18.34 -50.17 184.06
C CYS A 684 -18.96 -50.10 182.65
N ALA A 685 -18.45 -49.30 181.70
CA ALA A 685 -17.22 -49.44 180.87
C ALA A 685 -17.42 -50.27 179.58
N CYS A 686 -16.82 -49.75 178.48
CA CYS A 686 -16.52 -50.38 177.16
C CYS A 686 -17.65 -50.39 176.10
N PHE A 687 -17.53 -50.09 174.78
CA PHE A 687 -16.49 -49.81 173.74
C PHE A 687 -17.14 -48.81 172.71
N LYS A 688 -16.54 -47.72 172.18
CA LYS A 688 -15.45 -47.51 171.18
C LYS A 688 -15.61 -48.15 169.78
N ASP A 689 -15.74 -47.28 168.75
CA ASP A 689 -15.01 -47.20 167.45
C ASP A 689 -15.93 -46.64 166.33
N VAL A 690 -15.65 -45.56 165.57
CA VAL A 690 -14.51 -45.13 164.70
C VAL A 690 -14.60 -45.66 163.26
N ILE A 691 -14.45 -44.73 162.30
CA ILE A 691 -13.96 -44.74 160.88
C ILE A 691 -14.72 -43.58 160.17
N THR A 692 -14.22 -42.41 159.74
CA THR A 692 -12.94 -41.91 159.15
C THR A 692 -12.47 -42.52 157.83
N GLY A 693 -12.61 -41.73 156.75
CA GLY A 693 -11.87 -41.77 155.47
C GLY A 693 -12.37 -40.58 154.60
N ARG A 694 -11.63 -39.51 154.29
CA ARG A 694 -10.42 -39.38 153.44
C ARG A 694 -10.59 -40.15 152.13
N ASP A 695 -10.26 -39.65 150.94
CA ASP A 695 -9.30 -38.62 150.54
C ASP A 695 -9.54 -38.30 149.03
N ARG A 696 -8.94 -37.20 148.56
CA ARG A 696 -8.62 -36.82 147.17
C ARG A 696 -9.44 -35.75 146.42
N HIS A 697 -8.95 -34.51 146.52
CA HIS A 697 -8.45 -33.75 145.34
C HIS A 697 -7.05 -34.28 144.94
N PRO A 698 -6.35 -33.89 143.84
CA PRO A 698 -6.57 -32.95 142.70
C PRO A 698 -6.14 -33.63 141.34
N PRO A 699 -5.59 -33.01 140.24
CA PRO A 699 -5.37 -31.59 139.89
C PRO A 699 -5.61 -31.19 138.38
N ASP A 700 -5.25 -29.93 138.06
CA ASP A 700 -4.66 -29.44 136.79
C ASP A 700 -5.59 -29.10 135.60
N HIS A 701 -5.68 -27.80 135.25
CA HIS A 701 -4.94 -27.13 134.16
C HIS A 701 -5.45 -27.58 132.76
N LEU A 702 -5.96 -26.71 131.89
CA LEU A 702 -5.17 -25.77 131.09
C LEU A 702 -6.10 -24.99 130.13
N LYS A 703 -5.87 -23.69 130.01
CA LYS A 703 -5.96 -22.90 128.74
C LYS A 703 -5.02 -23.55 127.66
N PRO A 704 -4.89 -23.10 126.39
CA PRO A 704 -5.66 -22.13 125.59
C PRO A 704 -5.82 -22.55 124.08
N LEU A 705 -6.32 -21.61 123.28
CA LEU A 705 -5.86 -21.22 121.91
C LEU A 705 -6.44 -21.85 120.63
N HIS A 706 -6.82 -20.89 119.76
CA HIS A 706 -7.05 -20.84 118.32
C HIS A 706 -8.36 -21.34 117.70
#